data_AF-A0A4Q1CQN5-F1
#
_entry.id   AF-A0A4Q1CQN5-F1
#
_cell.length_a   1.000
_cell.length_b   1.000
_cell.length_c   1.000
_cell.angle_alpha   90.00
_cell.angle_beta   90.00
_cell.angle_gamma   90.00
#
_symmetry.space_group_name_H-M   'P 1'
#
loop_
_entity.id
_entity.type
_entity.pdbx_description
1 polymer ?
#
loop_
_entity_poly.entity_id
_entity_poly.type
_entity_poly.pdbx_seq_one_letter_code
_entity_poly.pdbx_strand_id
1 'polypeptide(L)'
;MKSRLNKSRLAIAAIALLSSGLANASLIQIGDGAAAAAQGDVAIGDLARATTGMFQRMTWNGSSWDIENVTATAVSIGKQSKAIAGGVAIGEQSEAASASVSIGSKAIATQQGGVAIGENAQAKDQNTIAIGPNSKATANGAVAIGANTIADQYDTVAVGGGLPEGKRIVGVAKGIGDYDAVNVKQLNETVAAGTGSKRIVVNGPETGGDARAIGSYDIAIGTNAETQFDHGEYGPNIAIGRNSKAYFGSTTIGDNASAGRKGVAIGNGAYAGGINDSGGVAIGRNARVETGIIGGYGIAIGNDALVDAPGSIAIGGSTGGRANTVAFGNRQLTGVNAGTADTDAVNLKQLNDALAGIPTTPGAGNPYFAAKGDPSKNDPALAIGDNSVAGGPLARAAGNSSSAYGSNANANGEGSTAAGNQANAYADQSTAVGAFSSATAKCTAVGYGAECSEDGTVSFGRAGDDKRLKNVAGGIEDTDAANTGQVRAVDLRVRQTQTAVSRQAVWFGGGASYDPTTGIWTNPTFAMPSGPSFNNVNDALVYLDNRIGNGTSPGTGPQGPAGADGADGRSAYEVAVGNGYKGTEKEWLASLKGADGKDGVGGGSSSKSVAGKNIEVSDNQDGTQTVGVADNVVLSENGSVKIGATSVEAKGVSIEGGASMTRDGINAGNQRVTSVAAGRIEKGSTDAVNGGQIYDMQTALNDRWDETNRRIDRQDRRIDAMGAQVAAMSMMAAANVPAAVGEVQASAGIGFSGNEGALAIGWRARITERTSVSGGFSYSARGKAMGGVGVSINLGR
;
A
#
# COMPACT_ATOMS: atom_id res chain seq x y z
N MET A 1 -80.10 -40.40 -104.65
CA MET A 1 -81.53 -40.14 -104.92
C MET A 1 -81.93 -38.89 -104.14
N LYS A 2 -81.92 -37.70 -104.78
CA LYS A 2 -83.11 -36.86 -105.14
C LYS A 2 -84.05 -36.64 -103.92
N SER A 3 -84.36 -35.43 -103.43
CA SER A 3 -84.24 -34.09 -104.02
C SER A 3 -84.45 -32.97 -102.98
N ARG A 4 -83.83 -31.81 -103.26
CA ARG A 4 -84.21 -30.41 -102.94
C ARG A 4 -83.92 -29.83 -101.55
N LEU A 5 -82.73 -29.21 -101.48
CA LEU A 5 -82.45 -28.01 -100.69
C LEU A 5 -83.51 -26.92 -100.93
N ASN A 6 -83.93 -26.22 -99.86
CA ASN A 6 -84.33 -24.82 -99.96
C ASN A 6 -83.96 -24.03 -98.69
N LYS A 7 -82.90 -23.24 -98.84
CA LYS A 7 -82.63 -21.90 -98.27
C LYS A 7 -82.98 -21.63 -96.80
N SER A 8 -81.93 -21.69 -95.99
CA SER A 8 -81.56 -20.70 -94.98
C SER A 8 -82.12 -19.28 -95.23
N ARG A 9 -82.79 -18.70 -94.23
CA ARG A 9 -82.60 -17.32 -93.75
C ARG A 9 -83.69 -16.88 -92.76
N LEU A 10 -83.24 -16.27 -91.67
CA LEU A 10 -83.90 -15.25 -90.87
C LEU A 10 -85.32 -15.57 -90.36
N ALA A 11 -85.41 -16.06 -89.13
CA ALA A 11 -86.59 -15.80 -88.29
C ALA A 11 -86.52 -14.34 -87.83
N ILE A 12 -87.00 -13.44 -88.70
CA ILE A 12 -87.51 -12.13 -88.29
C ILE A 12 -88.76 -12.43 -87.45
N ALA A 13 -88.65 -12.30 -86.14
CA ALA A 13 -89.82 -12.27 -85.28
C ALA A 13 -90.63 -11.01 -85.62
N ALA A 14 -91.93 -11.22 -85.78
CA ALA A 14 -92.89 -10.27 -86.33
C ALA A 14 -92.85 -8.90 -85.64
N ILE A 15 -92.70 -7.84 -86.45
CA ILE A 15 -93.23 -6.52 -86.13
C ILE A 15 -94.75 -6.67 -86.06
N ALA A 16 -95.30 -6.74 -84.86
CA ALA A 16 -96.73 -6.58 -84.63
C ALA A 16 -97.07 -5.07 -84.72
N LEU A 17 -97.34 -4.62 -85.94
CA LEU A 17 -98.06 -3.37 -86.21
C LEU A 17 -99.55 -3.61 -85.90
N LEU A 18 -100.02 -3.18 -84.74
CA LEU A 18 -101.44 -3.09 -84.40
C LEU A 18 -101.78 -1.66 -83.96
N SER A 19 -102.37 -0.94 -84.92
CA SER A 19 -103.43 0.10 -84.85
C SER A 19 -103.50 1.10 -83.69
N SER A 20 -103.71 2.36 -84.13
CA SER A 20 -104.20 3.56 -83.43
C SER A 20 -103.22 4.31 -82.54
N GLY A 21 -102.41 5.16 -83.21
CA GLY A 21 -102.10 6.52 -82.80
C GLY A 21 -101.35 6.69 -81.48
N LEU A 22 -100.02 6.51 -81.52
CA LEU A 22 -99.03 7.15 -80.63
C LEU A 22 -97.59 6.74 -81.06
N ALA A 23 -96.65 7.64 -80.79
CA ALA A 23 -95.23 7.39 -80.47
C ALA A 23 -94.19 7.15 -81.59
N ASN A 24 -93.23 8.08 -81.67
CA ASN A 24 -91.83 7.81 -82.05
C ASN A 24 -91.18 6.87 -81.01
N ALA A 25 -91.63 5.62 -80.83
CA ALA A 25 -91.06 4.70 -79.84
C ALA A 25 -90.22 3.59 -80.50
N SER A 26 -88.90 3.80 -80.59
CA SER A 26 -87.92 2.76 -80.94
C SER A 26 -87.68 1.86 -79.73
N LEU A 27 -88.46 0.80 -79.57
CA LEU A 27 -88.22 -0.28 -78.60
C LEU A 27 -87.86 -1.57 -79.35
N ILE A 28 -86.94 -2.37 -78.79
CA ILE A 28 -86.50 -3.64 -79.40
C ILE A 28 -86.96 -4.78 -78.50
N GLN A 29 -87.88 -5.62 -78.98
CA GLN A 29 -88.42 -6.79 -78.28
C GLN A 29 -88.30 -8.02 -79.18
N ILE A 30 -87.44 -8.98 -78.83
CA ILE A 30 -87.16 -10.16 -79.66
C ILE A 30 -87.09 -11.39 -78.76
N GLY A 31 -88.07 -12.31 -78.82
CA GLY A 31 -88.11 -13.53 -78.00
C GLY A 31 -89.49 -13.76 -77.38
N ASP A 32 -89.80 -15.00 -77.00
CA ASP A 32 -91.11 -15.32 -76.42
C ASP A 32 -91.25 -14.75 -75.00
N GLY A 33 -92.26 -13.91 -74.78
CA GLY A 33 -92.46 -13.19 -73.50
C GLY A 33 -91.42 -12.11 -73.18
N ALA A 34 -90.62 -11.65 -74.15
CA ALA A 34 -89.71 -10.51 -73.97
C ALA A 34 -90.50 -9.20 -73.76
N ALA A 35 -90.09 -8.38 -72.80
CA ALA A 35 -90.77 -7.15 -72.40
C ALA A 35 -89.79 -5.98 -72.25
N ALA A 36 -89.99 -4.94 -73.07
CA ALA A 36 -89.34 -3.64 -72.97
C ALA A 36 -90.39 -2.59 -72.56
N ALA A 37 -90.17 -1.86 -71.46
CA ALA A 37 -91.24 -1.10 -70.79
C ALA A 37 -91.44 0.34 -71.30
N ALA A 38 -90.42 0.99 -71.86
CA ALA A 38 -90.57 2.28 -72.53
C ALA A 38 -89.59 2.48 -73.69
N GLN A 39 -89.68 3.66 -74.31
CA GLN A 39 -88.90 4.05 -75.47
C GLN A 39 -87.39 3.97 -75.20
N GLY A 40 -86.67 3.28 -76.09
CA GLY A 40 -85.21 3.09 -76.01
C GLY A 40 -84.76 1.84 -75.25
N ASP A 41 -85.67 1.12 -74.58
CA ASP A 41 -85.36 -0.16 -73.95
C ASP A 41 -85.14 -1.28 -74.99
N VAL A 42 -84.24 -2.20 -74.67
CA VAL A 42 -83.89 -3.35 -75.52
C VAL A 42 -84.09 -4.63 -74.71
N ALA A 43 -85.02 -5.49 -75.11
CA ALA A 43 -85.27 -6.81 -74.53
C ALA A 43 -85.13 -7.90 -75.61
N ILE A 44 -84.08 -8.72 -75.55
CA ILE A 44 -83.78 -9.76 -76.53
C ILE A 44 -83.54 -11.10 -75.82
N GLY A 45 -84.40 -12.09 -76.03
CA GLY A 45 -84.37 -13.43 -75.42
C GLY A 45 -85.70 -13.78 -74.75
N ASP A 46 -86.00 -15.08 -74.65
CA ASP A 46 -87.26 -15.53 -74.04
C ASP A 46 -87.37 -15.05 -72.59
N LEU A 47 -88.46 -14.39 -72.24
CA LEU A 47 -88.72 -13.76 -70.92
C LEU A 47 -87.68 -12.69 -70.50
N ALA A 48 -86.94 -12.10 -71.44
CA ALA A 48 -86.07 -10.97 -71.14
C ALA A 48 -86.89 -9.72 -70.74
N ARG A 49 -86.50 -8.98 -69.70
CA ARG A 49 -87.25 -7.83 -69.18
C ARG A 49 -86.36 -6.61 -69.03
N ALA A 50 -86.59 -5.61 -69.88
CA ALA A 50 -86.02 -4.27 -69.73
C ALA A 50 -87.12 -3.34 -69.19
N THR A 51 -86.91 -2.80 -67.99
CA THR A 51 -87.85 -1.88 -67.34
C THR A 51 -87.24 -0.49 -67.25
N THR A 52 -87.90 0.50 -67.81
CA THR A 52 -87.46 1.89 -67.73
C THR A 52 -87.56 2.42 -66.30
N GLY A 53 -86.59 3.24 -65.92
CA GLY A 53 -86.65 4.06 -64.72
C GLY A 53 -86.60 5.54 -65.06
N MET A 54 -87.12 6.37 -64.16
CA MET A 54 -87.05 7.83 -64.26
C MET A 54 -86.00 8.35 -63.28
N PHE A 55 -85.10 9.20 -63.76
CA PHE A 55 -84.20 9.97 -62.89
C PHE A 55 -84.37 11.46 -63.16
N GLN A 56 -84.20 12.26 -62.11
CA GLN A 56 -84.27 13.71 -62.22
C GLN A 56 -82.90 14.26 -62.61
N ARG A 57 -82.82 14.82 -63.82
CA ARG A 57 -81.66 15.59 -64.25
C ARG A 57 -81.91 17.05 -63.90
N MET A 58 -81.05 17.59 -63.04
CA MET A 58 -81.04 19.02 -62.72
C MET A 58 -80.05 19.73 -63.65
N THR A 59 -80.55 20.67 -64.46
CA THR A 59 -79.70 21.47 -65.36
C THR A 59 -79.74 22.92 -64.91
N TRP A 60 -78.56 23.51 -64.63
CA TRP A 60 -78.47 24.93 -64.34
C TRP A 60 -78.50 25.71 -65.66
N ASN A 61 -79.55 26.50 -65.86
CA ASN A 61 -79.74 27.29 -67.08
C ASN A 61 -79.10 28.69 -67.00
N GLY A 62 -78.33 28.97 -65.95
CA GLY A 62 -77.70 30.27 -65.70
C GLY A 62 -78.42 31.12 -64.65
N SER A 63 -79.71 30.84 -64.36
CA SER A 63 -80.50 31.63 -63.40
C SER A 63 -81.46 30.82 -62.51
N SER A 64 -81.78 29.57 -62.88
CA SER A 64 -82.55 28.63 -62.06
C SER A 64 -82.11 27.18 -62.34
N TRP A 65 -82.44 26.27 -61.42
CA TRP A 65 -82.33 24.84 -61.64
C TRP A 65 -83.60 24.33 -62.33
N ASP A 66 -83.48 23.86 -63.56
CA ASP A 66 -84.56 23.14 -64.26
C ASP A 66 -84.47 21.65 -63.90
N ILE A 67 -85.58 21.06 -63.43
CA ILE A 67 -85.69 19.63 -63.13
C ILE A 67 -86.44 18.94 -64.27
N GLU A 68 -85.75 18.10 -65.03
CA GLU A 68 -86.34 17.28 -66.10
C GLU A 68 -86.31 15.80 -65.70
N ASN A 69 -87.44 15.09 -65.86
CA ASN A 69 -87.47 13.63 -65.73
C ASN A 69 -86.92 13.00 -67.01
N VAL A 70 -85.77 12.33 -66.91
CA VAL A 70 -85.13 11.64 -68.03
C VAL A 70 -85.36 10.14 -67.88
N THR A 71 -85.75 9.49 -68.98
CA THR A 71 -85.86 8.04 -69.04
C THR A 71 -84.47 7.42 -69.16
N ALA A 72 -84.13 6.52 -68.24
CA ALA A 72 -82.92 5.72 -68.34
C ALA A 72 -83.26 4.38 -69.03
N THR A 73 -82.74 4.21 -70.24
CA THR A 73 -83.03 3.06 -71.09
C THR A 73 -82.29 1.82 -70.61
N ALA A 74 -83.00 0.73 -70.40
CA ALA A 74 -82.47 -0.54 -69.94
C ALA A 74 -82.20 -1.49 -71.12
N VAL A 75 -81.15 -2.30 -71.01
CA VAL A 75 -80.77 -3.31 -72.01
C VAL A 75 -80.76 -4.68 -71.33
N SER A 76 -81.62 -5.59 -71.78
CA SER A 76 -81.77 -6.96 -71.29
C SER A 76 -81.63 -7.93 -72.45
N ILE A 77 -80.51 -8.64 -72.55
CA ILE A 77 -80.20 -9.56 -73.65
C ILE A 77 -79.84 -10.93 -73.08
N GLY A 78 -80.72 -11.92 -73.24
CA GLY A 78 -80.55 -13.29 -72.76
C GLY A 78 -81.85 -13.84 -72.19
N LYS A 79 -82.03 -15.16 -72.25
CA LYS A 79 -83.21 -15.84 -71.69
C LYS A 79 -83.36 -15.50 -70.20
N GLN A 80 -84.54 -15.07 -69.77
CA GLN A 80 -84.85 -14.63 -68.40
C GLN A 80 -83.93 -13.53 -67.85
N SER A 81 -83.26 -12.76 -68.71
CA SER A 81 -82.49 -11.60 -68.27
C SER A 81 -83.42 -10.49 -67.77
N LYS A 82 -82.94 -9.65 -66.84
CA LYS A 82 -83.68 -8.52 -66.29
C LYS A 82 -82.79 -7.31 -66.12
N ALA A 83 -83.15 -6.19 -66.71
CA ALA A 83 -82.51 -4.91 -66.51
C ALA A 83 -83.54 -3.86 -66.10
N ILE A 84 -83.21 -3.00 -65.14
CA ILE A 84 -84.07 -1.88 -64.74
C ILE A 84 -83.32 -0.55 -64.82
N ALA A 85 -84.02 0.54 -65.14
CA ALA A 85 -83.61 1.92 -64.91
C ALA A 85 -82.16 2.24 -65.32
N GLY A 86 -81.85 2.11 -66.62
CA GLY A 86 -80.50 2.32 -67.15
C GLY A 86 -79.54 1.14 -66.97
N GLY A 87 -80.01 0.02 -66.43
CA GLY A 87 -79.22 -1.20 -66.26
C GLY A 87 -78.95 -1.93 -67.57
N VAL A 88 -77.86 -2.69 -67.61
CA VAL A 88 -77.45 -3.53 -68.74
C VAL A 88 -77.28 -4.96 -68.25
N ALA A 89 -78.21 -5.85 -68.56
CA ALA A 89 -78.16 -7.28 -68.28
C ALA A 89 -77.94 -8.07 -69.58
N ILE A 90 -76.79 -8.74 -69.73
CA ILE A 90 -76.44 -9.51 -70.92
C ILE A 90 -75.98 -10.90 -70.49
N GLY A 91 -76.80 -11.92 -70.77
CA GLY A 91 -76.59 -13.32 -70.37
C GLY A 91 -77.88 -13.98 -69.90
N GLU A 92 -77.97 -15.30 -70.04
CA GLU A 92 -79.10 -16.07 -69.48
C GLU A 92 -79.21 -15.82 -67.97
N GLN A 93 -80.41 -15.49 -67.47
CA GLN A 93 -80.69 -15.20 -66.05
C GLN A 93 -79.83 -14.08 -65.45
N SER A 94 -79.29 -13.18 -66.27
CA SER A 94 -78.56 -12.02 -65.76
C SER A 94 -79.52 -10.97 -65.21
N GLU A 95 -79.18 -10.32 -64.09
CA GLU A 95 -80.00 -9.29 -63.46
C GLU A 95 -79.18 -8.02 -63.20
N ALA A 96 -79.64 -6.89 -63.75
CA ALA A 96 -79.07 -5.57 -63.53
C ALA A 96 -80.13 -4.64 -62.93
N ALA A 97 -79.87 -4.16 -61.72
CA ALA A 97 -80.56 -3.06 -61.07
C ALA A 97 -80.32 -1.70 -61.78
N SER A 98 -80.83 -0.62 -61.17
CA SER A 98 -80.66 0.77 -61.64
C SER A 98 -79.20 1.13 -61.90
N ALA A 99 -78.90 1.63 -63.10
CA ALA A 99 -77.56 2.08 -63.50
C ALA A 99 -76.44 1.04 -63.23
N SER A 100 -76.77 -0.26 -63.33
CA SER A 100 -75.85 -1.36 -63.06
C SER A 100 -75.55 -2.18 -64.32
N VAL A 101 -74.47 -2.95 -64.31
CA VAL A 101 -74.05 -3.77 -65.45
C VAL A 101 -73.87 -5.21 -64.98
N SER A 102 -74.57 -6.13 -65.63
CA SER A 102 -74.48 -7.57 -65.38
C SER A 102 -74.24 -8.29 -66.71
N ILE A 103 -73.04 -8.80 -66.92
CA ILE A 103 -72.62 -9.45 -68.18
C ILE A 103 -72.09 -10.85 -67.86
N GLY A 104 -72.82 -11.88 -68.27
CA GLY A 104 -72.53 -13.29 -68.01
C GLY A 104 -73.79 -14.07 -67.64
N SER A 105 -73.81 -15.38 -67.91
CA SER A 105 -74.92 -16.24 -67.45
C SER A 105 -74.99 -16.19 -65.92
N LYS A 106 -76.18 -15.92 -65.37
CA LYS A 106 -76.45 -15.76 -63.93
C LYS A 106 -75.65 -14.65 -63.25
N ALA A 107 -75.13 -13.68 -64.00
CA ALA A 107 -74.48 -12.51 -63.42
C ALA A 107 -75.53 -11.60 -62.77
N ILE A 108 -75.29 -11.15 -61.54
CA ILE A 108 -76.27 -10.40 -60.75
C ILE A 108 -75.63 -9.13 -60.19
N ALA A 109 -76.18 -7.98 -60.54
CA ALA A 109 -75.91 -6.68 -59.95
C ALA A 109 -77.23 -6.14 -59.37
N THR A 110 -77.51 -6.43 -58.11
CA THR A 110 -78.85 -6.20 -57.51
C THR A 110 -79.08 -4.80 -56.98
N GLN A 111 -78.03 -3.98 -56.85
CA GLN A 111 -78.10 -2.64 -56.26
C GLN A 111 -77.54 -1.57 -57.20
N GLN A 112 -77.84 -0.30 -56.91
CA GLN A 112 -77.44 0.84 -57.74
C GLN A 112 -75.92 0.87 -57.96
N GLY A 113 -75.49 1.05 -59.22
CA GLY A 113 -74.08 1.19 -59.58
C GLY A 113 -73.25 -0.10 -59.52
N GLY A 114 -73.87 -1.26 -59.33
CA GLY A 114 -73.18 -2.55 -59.32
C GLY A 114 -72.65 -2.96 -60.70
N VAL A 115 -71.49 -3.62 -60.75
CA VAL A 115 -70.91 -4.18 -61.98
C VAL A 115 -70.56 -5.64 -61.75
N ALA A 116 -71.31 -6.57 -62.34
CA ALA A 116 -71.05 -8.01 -62.31
C ALA A 116 -70.66 -8.51 -63.71
N ILE A 117 -69.41 -8.92 -63.92
CA ILE A 117 -68.91 -9.39 -65.21
C ILE A 117 -68.31 -10.79 -65.04
N GLY A 118 -68.94 -11.80 -65.62
CA GLY A 118 -68.54 -13.21 -65.52
C GLY A 118 -69.74 -14.12 -65.19
N GLU A 119 -69.63 -15.40 -65.55
CA GLU A 119 -70.65 -16.39 -65.16
C GLU A 119 -70.82 -16.41 -63.63
N ASN A 120 -72.05 -16.24 -63.15
CA ASN A 120 -72.38 -16.23 -61.71
C ASN A 120 -71.59 -15.17 -60.90
N ALA A 121 -71.12 -14.09 -61.54
CA ALA A 121 -70.56 -12.93 -60.83
C ALA A 121 -71.67 -12.20 -60.07
N GLN A 122 -71.40 -11.76 -58.84
CA GLN A 122 -72.41 -11.18 -57.94
C GLN A 122 -71.93 -9.86 -57.33
N ALA A 123 -72.47 -8.73 -57.79
CA ALA A 123 -72.32 -7.39 -57.24
C ALA A 123 -73.57 -7.04 -56.42
N LYS A 124 -73.57 -7.37 -55.13
CA LYS A 124 -74.79 -7.45 -54.31
C LYS A 124 -75.14 -6.20 -53.52
N ASP A 125 -74.21 -5.28 -53.36
CA ASP A 125 -74.40 -4.02 -52.63
C ASP A 125 -74.16 -2.80 -53.55
N GLN A 126 -74.45 -1.59 -53.08
CA GLN A 126 -74.28 -0.37 -53.88
C GLN A 126 -72.80 -0.17 -54.26
N ASN A 127 -72.56 0.30 -55.49
CA ASN A 127 -71.24 0.62 -56.03
C ASN A 127 -70.23 -0.55 -55.99
N THR A 128 -70.71 -1.79 -55.99
CA THR A 128 -69.84 -2.98 -55.96
C THR A 128 -69.41 -3.42 -57.36
N ILE A 129 -68.20 -3.97 -57.46
CA ILE A 129 -67.65 -4.46 -58.73
C ILE A 129 -67.19 -5.89 -58.54
N ALA A 130 -67.81 -6.86 -59.22
CA ALA A 130 -67.44 -8.26 -59.25
C ALA A 130 -67.03 -8.65 -60.68
N ILE A 131 -65.74 -8.86 -60.93
CA ILE A 131 -65.19 -9.17 -62.25
C ILE A 131 -64.49 -10.53 -62.20
N GLY A 132 -65.08 -11.53 -62.84
CA GLY A 132 -64.60 -12.91 -62.92
C GLY A 132 -65.72 -13.92 -62.62
N PRO A 133 -65.67 -15.14 -63.17
CA PRO A 133 -66.68 -16.15 -62.90
C PRO A 133 -66.72 -16.51 -61.41
N ASN A 134 -67.93 -16.59 -60.85
CA ASN A 134 -68.20 -16.83 -59.42
C ASN A 134 -67.61 -15.78 -58.46
N SER A 135 -67.16 -14.62 -58.94
CA SER A 135 -66.73 -13.52 -58.07
C SER A 135 -67.92 -12.92 -57.32
N LYS A 136 -67.70 -12.47 -56.08
CA LYS A 136 -68.75 -11.91 -55.21
C LYS A 136 -68.24 -10.66 -54.52
N ALA A 137 -68.81 -9.51 -54.84
CA ALA A 137 -68.64 -8.27 -54.10
C ALA A 137 -69.94 -8.01 -53.31
N THR A 138 -69.89 -8.13 -51.99
CA THR A 138 -71.08 -8.17 -51.11
C THR A 138 -71.16 -7.04 -50.09
N ALA A 139 -70.15 -6.18 -50.00
CA ALA A 139 -70.15 -4.99 -49.15
C ALA A 139 -70.07 -3.72 -49.99
N ASN A 140 -70.73 -2.64 -49.56
CA ASN A 140 -70.74 -1.35 -50.26
C ASN A 140 -69.31 -0.88 -50.65
N GLY A 141 -69.15 -0.45 -51.91
CA GLY A 141 -67.86 0.01 -52.44
C GLY A 141 -66.80 -1.08 -52.69
N ALA A 142 -67.11 -2.35 -52.42
CA ALA A 142 -66.15 -3.44 -52.57
C ALA A 142 -65.93 -3.86 -54.04
N VAL A 143 -64.69 -4.24 -54.36
CA VAL A 143 -64.25 -4.70 -55.68
C VAL A 143 -63.67 -6.11 -55.56
N ALA A 144 -64.32 -7.11 -56.14
CA ALA A 144 -63.81 -8.47 -56.27
C ALA A 144 -63.27 -8.69 -57.69
N ILE A 145 -61.96 -8.87 -57.82
CA ILE A 145 -61.27 -9.11 -59.11
C ILE A 145 -60.73 -10.55 -59.16
N GLY A 146 -61.10 -11.27 -60.21
CA GLY A 146 -60.69 -12.65 -60.49
C GLY A 146 -61.76 -13.70 -60.17
N ALA A 147 -61.60 -14.88 -60.77
CA ALA A 147 -62.51 -16.00 -60.54
C ALA A 147 -62.52 -16.44 -59.08
N ASN A 148 -63.72 -16.70 -58.54
CA ASN A 148 -63.99 -17.10 -57.16
C ASN A 148 -63.55 -16.11 -56.06
N THR A 149 -63.23 -14.87 -56.42
CA THR A 149 -62.83 -13.83 -55.47
C THR A 149 -64.04 -13.33 -54.67
N ILE A 150 -63.89 -13.17 -53.35
CA ILE A 150 -64.93 -12.65 -52.47
C ILE A 150 -64.42 -11.34 -51.85
N ALA A 151 -65.18 -10.27 -51.99
CA ALA A 151 -64.96 -8.98 -51.33
C ALA A 151 -66.16 -8.67 -50.44
N ASP A 152 -66.01 -8.86 -49.13
CA ASP A 152 -67.07 -8.77 -48.12
C ASP A 152 -66.83 -7.64 -47.09
N GLN A 153 -65.85 -6.77 -47.33
CA GLN A 153 -65.52 -5.61 -46.50
C GLN A 153 -65.72 -4.30 -47.28
N TYR A 154 -66.21 -3.25 -46.59
CA TYR A 154 -66.45 -1.91 -47.13
C TYR A 154 -65.18 -1.30 -47.75
N ASP A 155 -65.30 -0.66 -48.92
CA ASP A 155 -64.22 0.08 -49.59
C ASP A 155 -62.91 -0.72 -49.79
N THR A 156 -63.02 -2.01 -50.12
CA THR A 156 -61.85 -2.88 -50.34
C THR A 156 -61.75 -3.38 -51.78
N VAL A 157 -60.52 -3.68 -52.22
CA VAL A 157 -60.26 -4.44 -53.45
C VAL A 157 -59.71 -5.82 -53.07
N ALA A 158 -60.55 -6.85 -53.20
CA ALA A 158 -60.11 -8.23 -53.09
C ALA A 158 -59.62 -8.73 -54.46
N VAL A 159 -58.42 -9.31 -54.48
CA VAL A 159 -57.82 -9.93 -55.68
C VAL A 159 -57.60 -11.44 -55.51
N GLY A 160 -58.10 -12.03 -54.42
CA GLY A 160 -57.90 -13.44 -54.08
C GLY A 160 -59.12 -14.06 -53.40
N GLY A 161 -59.49 -15.27 -53.84
CA GLY A 161 -60.52 -16.11 -53.25
C GLY A 161 -60.56 -17.47 -53.96
N GLY A 162 -60.91 -18.52 -53.21
CA GLY A 162 -61.05 -19.89 -53.72
C GLY A 162 -59.80 -20.79 -53.68
N LEU A 163 -58.65 -20.33 -53.18
CA LEU A 163 -57.44 -21.14 -52.95
C LEU A 163 -56.80 -20.82 -51.58
N PRO A 164 -56.06 -21.75 -50.95
CA PRO A 164 -55.46 -21.54 -49.62
C PRO A 164 -54.42 -20.41 -49.53
N GLU A 165 -53.75 -20.07 -50.64
CA GLU A 165 -52.56 -19.19 -50.64
C GLU A 165 -52.79 -17.81 -51.30
N GLY A 166 -54.03 -17.44 -51.63
CA GLY A 166 -54.33 -16.17 -52.30
C GLY A 166 -53.79 -16.08 -53.74
N LYS A 167 -53.70 -14.87 -54.31
CA LYS A 167 -53.11 -14.60 -55.64
C LYS A 167 -51.94 -13.63 -55.50
N ARG A 168 -50.85 -13.85 -56.26
CA ARG A 168 -49.72 -12.91 -56.31
C ARG A 168 -50.07 -11.70 -57.19
N ILE A 169 -49.79 -10.50 -56.70
CA ILE A 169 -49.81 -9.27 -57.50
C ILE A 169 -48.40 -9.05 -58.06
N VAL A 170 -48.25 -9.04 -59.38
CA VAL A 170 -46.97 -8.83 -60.08
C VAL A 170 -46.98 -7.51 -60.84
N GLY A 171 -45.81 -6.94 -61.13
CA GLY A 171 -45.69 -5.66 -61.84
C GLY A 171 -45.84 -4.41 -60.98
N VAL A 172 -45.70 -4.52 -59.65
CA VAL A 172 -45.80 -3.40 -58.70
C VAL A 172 -44.49 -2.60 -58.67
N ALA A 173 -44.54 -1.35 -59.13
CA ALA A 173 -43.42 -0.40 -59.07
C ALA A 173 -43.07 -0.02 -57.61
N LYS A 174 -41.96 0.70 -57.40
CA LYS A 174 -41.56 1.18 -56.08
C LYS A 174 -42.58 2.22 -55.58
N GLY A 175 -43.21 1.97 -54.43
CA GLY A 175 -44.09 2.95 -53.80
C GLY A 175 -43.31 4.20 -53.38
N ILE A 176 -43.90 5.39 -53.60
CA ILE A 176 -43.31 6.70 -53.33
C ILE A 176 -44.09 7.42 -52.21
N GLY A 177 -45.43 7.36 -52.23
CA GLY A 177 -46.29 7.96 -51.20
C GLY A 177 -46.71 6.97 -50.11
N ASP A 178 -47.24 7.50 -49.01
CA ASP A 178 -47.61 6.72 -47.81
C ASP A 178 -48.70 5.66 -48.06
N TYR A 179 -49.51 5.83 -49.12
CA TYR A 179 -50.61 4.94 -49.47
C TYR A 179 -50.30 4.03 -50.69
N ASP A 180 -49.04 4.02 -51.16
CA ASP A 180 -48.62 3.13 -52.24
C ASP A 180 -48.31 1.70 -51.72
N ALA A 181 -48.50 0.71 -52.58
CA ALA A 181 -48.11 -0.67 -52.25
C ALA A 181 -46.58 -0.83 -52.21
N VAL A 182 -46.07 -1.51 -51.17
CA VAL A 182 -44.65 -1.83 -51.03
C VAL A 182 -44.32 -3.09 -51.84
N ASN A 183 -43.33 -3.01 -52.74
CA ASN A 183 -42.85 -4.18 -53.47
C ASN A 183 -41.74 -4.95 -52.73
N VAL A 184 -41.48 -6.21 -53.12
CA VAL A 184 -40.48 -7.06 -52.46
C VAL A 184 -39.06 -6.48 -52.53
N LYS A 185 -38.74 -5.68 -53.55
CA LYS A 185 -37.44 -4.99 -53.65
C LYS A 185 -37.28 -3.96 -52.52
N GLN A 186 -38.29 -3.14 -52.26
CA GLN A 186 -38.28 -2.18 -51.14
C GLN A 186 -38.13 -2.88 -49.78
N LEU A 187 -38.81 -4.02 -49.58
CA LEU A 187 -38.68 -4.81 -48.36
C LEU A 187 -37.27 -5.41 -48.21
N ASN A 188 -36.69 -5.94 -49.29
CA ASN A 188 -35.34 -6.49 -49.24
C ASN A 188 -34.29 -5.38 -49.02
N GLU A 189 -34.48 -4.18 -49.58
CA GLU A 189 -33.63 -3.02 -49.34
C GLU A 189 -33.65 -2.61 -47.85
N THR A 190 -34.81 -2.63 -47.18
CA THR A 190 -34.90 -2.30 -45.74
C THR A 190 -34.36 -3.41 -44.84
N VAL A 191 -34.56 -4.69 -45.18
CA VAL A 191 -34.02 -5.82 -44.41
C VAL A 191 -32.49 -5.92 -44.54
N ALA A 192 -31.93 -5.64 -45.73
CA ALA A 192 -30.49 -5.61 -45.95
C ALA A 192 -29.78 -4.47 -45.21
N ALA A 193 -30.46 -3.34 -45.00
CA ALA A 193 -29.95 -2.27 -44.13
C ALA A 193 -29.88 -2.70 -42.64
N GLY A 194 -30.55 -3.80 -42.25
CA GLY A 194 -30.62 -4.31 -40.87
C GLY A 194 -29.71 -5.49 -40.55
N THR A 195 -28.76 -5.87 -41.41
CA THR A 195 -27.86 -7.03 -41.17
C THR A 195 -26.55 -6.70 -40.45
N GLY A 196 -26.36 -5.46 -39.98
CA GLY A 196 -25.33 -5.11 -38.99
C GLY A 196 -25.83 -5.40 -37.56
N SER A 197 -25.38 -6.51 -36.96
CA SER A 197 -25.41 -6.85 -35.53
C SER A 197 -26.62 -6.39 -34.69
N LYS A 198 -27.58 -7.31 -34.49
CA LYS A 198 -28.80 -7.20 -33.65
C LYS A 198 -28.61 -6.96 -32.13
N ARG A 199 -27.51 -6.39 -31.64
CA ARG A 199 -27.38 -6.13 -30.19
C ARG A 199 -27.05 -4.71 -29.74
N ILE A 200 -26.47 -3.82 -30.54
CA ILE A 200 -26.29 -2.41 -30.13
C ILE A 200 -26.28 -1.52 -31.39
N VAL A 201 -27.25 -0.61 -31.52
CA VAL A 201 -27.28 0.46 -32.52
C VAL A 201 -26.82 1.75 -31.85
N VAL A 202 -25.71 2.34 -32.31
CA VAL A 202 -25.36 3.73 -32.01
C VAL A 202 -25.00 4.43 -33.32
N ASN A 203 -26.02 4.98 -34.00
CA ASN A 203 -25.77 5.95 -35.06
C ASN A 203 -25.19 7.22 -34.41
N GLY A 204 -24.05 7.69 -34.94
CA GLY A 204 -23.52 9.01 -34.60
C GLY A 204 -24.37 10.14 -35.22
N PRO A 205 -24.19 11.40 -34.78
CA PRO A 205 -24.76 12.56 -35.47
C PRO A 205 -24.24 12.62 -36.92
N GLU A 206 -24.99 13.22 -37.84
CA GLU A 206 -24.77 13.26 -39.30
C GLU A 206 -23.37 13.73 -39.78
N THR A 207 -22.50 14.20 -38.89
CA THR A 207 -21.13 14.64 -39.14
C THR A 207 -20.04 13.68 -38.64
N GLY A 208 -20.40 12.58 -37.97
CA GLY A 208 -19.48 11.59 -37.43
C GLY A 208 -19.80 10.19 -37.95
N GLY A 209 -18.80 9.48 -38.46
CA GLY A 209 -18.95 8.16 -39.06
C GLY A 209 -19.49 7.12 -38.08
N ASP A 210 -20.10 6.08 -38.64
CA ASP A 210 -20.71 4.98 -37.89
C ASP A 210 -19.68 4.17 -37.12
N ALA A 211 -20.14 3.49 -36.07
CA ALA A 211 -19.34 2.46 -35.41
C ALA A 211 -19.07 1.30 -36.38
N ARG A 212 -17.84 0.80 -36.41
CA ARG A 212 -17.38 -0.25 -37.34
C ARG A 212 -16.85 -1.44 -36.56
N ALA A 213 -17.66 -2.50 -36.46
CA ALA A 213 -17.22 -3.80 -35.97
C ALA A 213 -16.76 -4.67 -37.17
N ILE A 214 -15.44 -4.87 -37.33
CA ILE A 214 -14.89 -5.56 -38.51
C ILE A 214 -14.81 -7.08 -38.32
N GLY A 215 -14.41 -7.56 -37.14
CA GLY A 215 -14.30 -8.99 -36.84
C GLY A 215 -15.63 -9.65 -36.47
N SER A 216 -15.69 -10.98 -36.55
CA SER A 216 -16.84 -11.73 -36.01
C SER A 216 -16.90 -11.53 -34.48
N TYR A 217 -18.09 -11.43 -33.87
CA TYR A 217 -18.24 -11.22 -32.42
C TYR A 217 -17.67 -9.90 -31.83
N ASP A 218 -17.09 -9.03 -32.65
CA ASP A 218 -16.59 -7.74 -32.21
C ASP A 218 -17.72 -6.82 -31.70
N ILE A 219 -17.37 -5.96 -30.74
CA ILE A 219 -18.27 -4.95 -30.18
C ILE A 219 -17.71 -3.57 -30.50
N ALA A 220 -18.41 -2.79 -31.33
CA ALA A 220 -18.09 -1.37 -31.58
C ALA A 220 -19.28 -0.50 -31.14
N ILE A 221 -19.05 0.44 -30.22
CA ILE A 221 -20.09 1.31 -29.64
C ILE A 221 -19.58 2.75 -29.57
N GLY A 222 -20.25 3.66 -30.29
CA GLY A 222 -19.94 5.10 -30.30
C GLY A 222 -19.46 5.62 -31.65
N THR A 223 -19.57 6.94 -31.88
CA THR A 223 -19.19 7.59 -33.14
C THR A 223 -17.72 7.31 -33.48
N ASN A 224 -17.46 6.82 -34.69
CA ASN A 224 -16.14 6.35 -35.15
C ASN A 224 -15.46 5.30 -34.23
N ALA A 225 -16.20 4.59 -33.37
CA ALA A 225 -15.63 3.45 -32.66
C ALA A 225 -15.32 2.35 -33.68
N GLU A 226 -14.10 1.82 -33.65
CA GLU A 226 -13.63 0.89 -34.66
C GLU A 226 -12.94 -0.30 -33.99
N THR A 227 -13.40 -1.50 -34.31
CA THR A 227 -12.59 -2.70 -34.13
C THR A 227 -11.91 -3.04 -35.43
N GLN A 228 -10.64 -3.40 -35.39
CA GLN A 228 -9.86 -3.72 -36.58
C GLN A 228 -9.31 -5.14 -36.53
N PHE A 229 -9.23 -5.75 -37.72
CA PHE A 229 -8.74 -7.09 -38.00
C PHE A 229 -9.62 -8.22 -37.43
N ASP A 230 -9.77 -9.30 -38.21
CA ASP A 230 -10.40 -10.51 -37.70
C ASP A 230 -9.60 -11.03 -36.51
N HIS A 231 -10.29 -11.37 -35.43
CA HIS A 231 -9.67 -11.74 -34.17
C HIS A 231 -8.83 -13.02 -34.29
N GLY A 232 -9.06 -13.85 -35.32
CA GLY A 232 -8.36 -15.12 -35.49
C GLY A 232 -8.34 -15.91 -34.17
N GLU A 233 -7.14 -16.19 -33.66
CA GLU A 233 -6.88 -16.90 -32.39
C GLU A 233 -7.07 -16.04 -31.11
N TYR A 234 -7.12 -14.71 -31.21
CA TYR A 234 -6.97 -13.81 -30.06
C TYR A 234 -8.27 -13.39 -29.34
N GLY A 235 -9.44 -13.80 -29.85
CA GLY A 235 -10.76 -13.47 -29.28
C GLY A 235 -11.29 -12.08 -29.69
N PRO A 236 -12.57 -11.78 -29.43
CA PRO A 236 -13.24 -10.61 -29.99
C PRO A 236 -12.64 -9.28 -29.51
N ASN A 237 -12.67 -8.29 -30.39
CA ASN A 237 -12.33 -6.91 -30.03
C ASN A 237 -13.52 -6.20 -29.39
N ILE A 238 -13.25 -5.31 -28.44
CA ILE A 238 -14.26 -4.45 -27.82
C ILE A 238 -13.78 -3.01 -27.93
N ALA A 239 -14.47 -2.16 -28.69
CA ALA A 239 -14.23 -0.73 -28.80
C ALA A 239 -15.46 0.07 -28.38
N ILE A 240 -15.38 0.75 -27.24
CA ILE A 240 -16.49 1.52 -26.65
C ILE A 240 -16.03 2.96 -26.40
N GLY A 241 -16.75 3.93 -26.97
CA GLY A 241 -16.47 5.37 -26.86
C GLY A 241 -16.16 6.02 -28.21
N ARG A 242 -16.28 7.35 -28.28
CA ARG A 242 -16.00 8.12 -29.49
C ARG A 242 -14.55 7.90 -29.93
N ASN A 243 -14.31 7.62 -31.22
CA ASN A 243 -12.99 7.34 -31.80
C ASN A 243 -12.19 6.21 -31.08
N SER A 244 -12.86 5.32 -30.34
CA SER A 244 -12.18 4.21 -29.65
C SER A 244 -11.69 3.17 -30.65
N LYS A 245 -10.48 2.63 -30.50
CA LYS A 245 -9.87 1.70 -31.46
C LYS A 245 -9.28 0.45 -30.81
N ALA A 246 -9.87 -0.71 -31.12
CA ALA A 246 -9.42 -2.01 -30.62
C ALA A 246 -8.87 -2.88 -31.76
N TYR A 247 -7.69 -3.48 -31.57
CA TYR A 247 -6.98 -4.31 -32.53
C TYR A 247 -6.64 -5.70 -31.94
N PHE A 248 -6.77 -6.78 -32.71
CA PHE A 248 -6.29 -8.14 -32.39
C PHE A 248 -6.60 -8.63 -30.95
N GLY A 249 -7.88 -8.80 -30.61
CA GLY A 249 -8.34 -9.32 -29.31
C GLY A 249 -8.13 -8.36 -28.15
N SER A 250 -8.30 -7.07 -28.38
CA SER A 250 -8.10 -6.02 -27.38
C SER A 250 -9.41 -5.40 -26.89
N THR A 251 -9.33 -4.69 -25.77
CA THR A 251 -10.47 -3.95 -25.19
C THR A 251 -10.12 -2.49 -25.02
N THR A 252 -10.91 -1.60 -25.62
CA THR A 252 -10.86 -0.16 -25.43
C THR A 252 -12.17 0.39 -24.93
N ILE A 253 -12.13 1.19 -23.86
CA ILE A 253 -13.29 1.84 -23.26
C ILE A 253 -12.92 3.28 -22.91
N GLY A 254 -13.49 4.25 -23.62
CA GLY A 254 -13.21 5.67 -23.42
C GLY A 254 -13.04 6.41 -24.74
N ASP A 255 -13.25 7.72 -24.69
CA ASP A 255 -13.07 8.60 -25.85
C ASP A 255 -11.58 8.67 -26.26
N ASN A 256 -11.29 8.42 -27.53
CA ASN A 256 -9.96 8.26 -28.12
C ASN A 256 -9.09 7.17 -27.44
N ALA A 257 -9.68 6.19 -26.77
CA ALA A 257 -8.93 5.06 -26.22
C ALA A 257 -8.43 4.14 -27.35
N SER A 258 -7.21 3.63 -27.27
CA SER A 258 -6.63 2.76 -28.30
C SER A 258 -5.78 1.66 -27.69
N ALA A 259 -5.96 0.41 -28.13
CA ALA A 259 -5.21 -0.74 -27.63
C ALA A 259 -4.77 -1.66 -28.77
N GLY A 260 -3.48 -2.01 -28.79
CA GLY A 260 -2.92 -3.01 -29.68
C GLY A 260 -3.25 -4.45 -29.26
N ARG A 261 -2.54 -5.43 -29.82
CA ARG A 261 -2.81 -6.87 -29.65
C ARG A 261 -2.93 -7.27 -28.17
N LYS A 262 -4.05 -7.91 -27.77
CA LYS A 262 -4.38 -8.30 -26.39
C LYS A 262 -4.32 -7.16 -25.35
N GLY A 263 -4.32 -5.90 -25.79
CA GLY A 263 -4.21 -4.75 -24.91
C GLY A 263 -5.55 -4.39 -24.25
N VAL A 264 -5.47 -3.72 -23.11
CA VAL A 264 -6.63 -3.15 -22.40
C VAL A 264 -6.37 -1.65 -22.21
N ALA A 265 -7.16 -0.79 -22.85
CA ALA A 265 -7.09 0.66 -22.67
C ALA A 265 -8.43 1.20 -22.18
N ILE A 266 -8.50 1.61 -20.91
CA ILE A 266 -9.73 2.09 -20.28
C ILE A 266 -9.51 3.51 -19.74
N GLY A 267 -10.18 4.50 -20.32
CA GLY A 267 -10.09 5.91 -19.96
C GLY A 267 -10.00 6.82 -21.17
N ASN A 268 -10.35 8.11 -21.02
CA ASN A 268 -10.20 9.10 -22.08
C ASN A 268 -8.73 9.24 -22.47
N GLY A 269 -8.41 9.03 -23.76
CA GLY A 269 -7.04 9.07 -24.28
C GLY A 269 -6.12 7.97 -23.77
N ALA A 270 -6.65 6.92 -23.13
CA ALA A 270 -5.85 5.77 -22.69
C ALA A 270 -5.26 5.03 -23.90
N TYR A 271 -3.99 4.65 -23.81
CA TYR A 271 -3.26 4.03 -24.90
C TYR A 271 -2.47 2.82 -24.39
N ALA A 272 -2.88 1.62 -24.80
CA ALA A 272 -2.12 0.39 -24.58
C ALA A 272 -1.42 0.01 -25.89
N GLY A 273 -0.25 0.61 -26.14
CA GLY A 273 0.49 0.47 -27.40
C GLY A 273 1.28 -0.83 -27.51
N GLY A 274 1.07 -1.55 -28.60
CA GLY A 274 1.81 -2.77 -28.95
C GLY A 274 1.15 -3.51 -30.10
N ILE A 275 1.63 -3.34 -31.33
CA ILE A 275 1.13 -4.08 -32.51
C ILE A 275 1.62 -5.54 -32.53
N ASN A 276 2.61 -5.89 -31.68
CA ASN A 276 3.26 -7.20 -31.65
C ASN A 276 3.29 -7.80 -30.22
N ASP A 277 2.53 -8.87 -30.04
CA ASP A 277 2.50 -9.89 -28.94
C ASP A 277 2.34 -9.50 -27.47
N SER A 278 2.15 -8.22 -27.11
CA SER A 278 2.26 -7.81 -25.69
C SER A 278 1.03 -7.06 -25.20
N GLY A 279 0.16 -7.75 -24.44
CA GLY A 279 -1.07 -7.20 -23.87
C GLY A 279 -0.83 -6.18 -22.76
N GLY A 280 -0.49 -4.95 -23.13
CA GLY A 280 -0.38 -3.83 -22.18
C GLY A 280 -1.72 -3.46 -21.56
N VAL A 281 -1.70 -3.01 -20.31
CA VAL A 281 -2.88 -2.54 -19.58
C VAL A 281 -2.70 -1.06 -19.25
N ALA A 282 -3.56 -0.21 -19.80
CA ALA A 282 -3.61 1.23 -19.55
C ALA A 282 -4.99 1.60 -18.99
N ILE A 283 -5.09 1.94 -17.70
CA ILE A 283 -6.35 2.27 -17.03
C ILE A 283 -6.23 3.66 -16.39
N GLY A 284 -7.00 4.63 -16.87
CA GLY A 284 -6.99 6.02 -16.43
C GLY A 284 -6.97 6.99 -17.61
N ARG A 285 -7.36 8.25 -17.37
CA ARG A 285 -7.26 9.30 -18.40
C ARG A 285 -5.78 9.45 -18.81
N ASN A 286 -5.50 9.41 -20.11
CA ASN A 286 -4.15 9.47 -20.69
C ASN A 286 -3.14 8.44 -20.15
N ALA A 287 -3.58 7.34 -19.54
CA ALA A 287 -2.66 6.26 -19.17
C ALA A 287 -2.05 5.67 -20.44
N ARG A 288 -0.73 5.47 -20.47
CA ARG A 288 0.05 5.12 -21.66
C ARG A 288 1.00 3.97 -21.39
N VAL A 289 0.96 2.96 -22.25
CA VAL A 289 1.97 1.91 -22.34
C VAL A 289 2.63 2.04 -23.72
N GLU A 290 3.90 2.43 -23.72
CA GLU A 290 4.72 2.85 -24.87
C GLU A 290 6.11 2.19 -24.81
N THR A 291 6.18 0.88 -24.62
CA THR A 291 7.43 0.15 -24.33
C THR A 291 8.42 0.06 -25.50
N GLY A 292 8.04 0.48 -26.71
CA GLY A 292 8.92 0.60 -27.89
C GLY A 292 9.57 -0.69 -28.42
N ILE A 293 9.43 -1.81 -27.71
CA ILE A 293 10.12 -3.08 -27.94
C ILE A 293 9.10 -4.21 -28.17
N ILE A 294 9.41 -5.09 -29.12
CA ILE A 294 8.67 -6.32 -29.40
C ILE A 294 8.73 -7.22 -28.15
N GLY A 295 7.57 -7.54 -27.54
CA GLY A 295 7.49 -8.36 -26.32
C GLY A 295 7.30 -7.59 -25.00
N GLY A 296 7.24 -6.26 -25.03
CA GLY A 296 7.10 -5.44 -23.82
C GLY A 296 5.65 -5.33 -23.32
N TYR A 297 5.26 -6.15 -22.34
CA TYR A 297 4.03 -5.96 -21.56
C TYR A 297 4.27 -4.95 -20.43
N GLY A 298 3.25 -4.17 -20.05
CA GLY A 298 3.36 -3.17 -18.99
C GLY A 298 1.99 -2.77 -18.48
N ILE A 299 1.93 -2.25 -17.25
CA ILE A 299 0.68 -1.88 -16.59
C ILE A 299 0.75 -0.42 -16.14
N ALA A 300 0.03 0.47 -16.82
CA ALA A 300 -0.15 1.87 -16.44
C ALA A 300 -1.53 2.05 -15.80
N ILE A 301 -1.58 2.33 -14.50
CA ILE A 301 -2.83 2.55 -13.75
C ILE A 301 -2.82 3.96 -13.13
N GLY A 302 -3.82 4.75 -13.46
CA GLY A 302 -4.02 6.12 -12.97
C GLY A 302 -3.90 7.16 -14.07
N ASN A 303 -4.36 8.37 -13.75
CA ASN A 303 -4.31 9.50 -14.66
C ASN A 303 -2.87 9.85 -15.04
N ASP A 304 -2.58 9.97 -16.34
CA ASP A 304 -1.27 10.29 -16.92
C ASP A 304 -0.14 9.29 -16.50
N ALA A 305 -0.46 8.06 -16.10
CA ALA A 305 0.55 7.03 -15.82
C ALA A 305 1.21 6.58 -17.14
N LEU A 306 2.54 6.46 -17.16
CA LEU A 306 3.32 6.12 -18.35
C LEU A 306 4.20 4.91 -18.09
N VAL A 307 4.19 3.94 -19.01
CA VAL A 307 5.13 2.82 -19.02
C VAL A 307 5.88 2.82 -20.35
N ASP A 308 7.17 3.13 -20.30
CA ASP A 308 8.10 3.20 -21.45
C ASP A 308 9.19 2.11 -21.40
N ALA A 309 9.26 1.31 -20.33
CA ALA A 309 10.14 0.14 -20.22
C ALA A 309 9.35 -1.18 -20.09
N PRO A 310 9.83 -2.30 -20.67
CA PRO A 310 9.12 -3.58 -20.64
C PRO A 310 9.04 -4.20 -19.24
N GLY A 311 7.92 -4.85 -18.93
CA GLY A 311 7.68 -5.53 -17.65
C GLY A 311 7.45 -4.60 -16.46
N SER A 312 7.35 -3.28 -16.68
CA SER A 312 7.15 -2.31 -15.59
C SER A 312 5.67 -2.02 -15.31
N ILE A 313 5.40 -1.58 -14.08
CA ILE A 313 4.09 -1.16 -13.60
C ILE A 313 4.21 0.30 -13.14
N ALA A 314 3.40 1.21 -13.69
CA ALA A 314 3.31 2.59 -13.24
C ALA A 314 1.95 2.81 -12.54
N ILE A 315 1.98 3.27 -11.30
CA ILE A 315 0.79 3.53 -10.48
C ILE A 315 0.72 5.02 -10.14
N GLY A 316 -0.40 5.64 -10.52
CA GLY A 316 -0.75 7.03 -10.30
C GLY A 316 0.23 8.02 -10.96
N GLY A 317 -0.05 8.51 -12.18
CA GLY A 317 0.71 9.60 -12.81
C GLY A 317 2.24 9.47 -12.75
N SER A 318 2.76 8.25 -12.63
CA SER A 318 4.18 7.94 -12.49
C SER A 318 4.71 7.35 -13.80
N THR A 319 6.03 7.28 -13.93
CA THR A 319 6.69 6.73 -15.12
C THR A 319 7.46 5.46 -14.79
N GLY A 320 7.09 4.36 -15.44
CA GLY A 320 7.75 3.05 -15.36
C GLY A 320 9.00 2.96 -16.25
N GLY A 321 9.98 3.85 -16.02
CA GLY A 321 11.21 4.04 -16.82
C GLY A 321 12.26 2.93 -16.77
N ARG A 322 12.05 1.92 -15.92
CA ARG A 322 13.00 0.81 -15.74
C ARG A 322 12.28 -0.53 -15.85
N ALA A 323 12.84 -1.43 -16.65
CA ALA A 323 12.28 -2.74 -16.88
C ALA A 323 12.11 -3.54 -15.57
N ASN A 324 11.05 -4.34 -15.47
CA ASN A 324 10.74 -5.20 -14.32
C ASN A 324 10.68 -4.44 -12.97
N THR A 325 10.06 -3.25 -12.94
CA THR A 325 9.87 -2.46 -11.71
C THR A 325 8.45 -2.00 -11.49
N VAL A 326 8.13 -1.62 -10.27
CA VAL A 326 6.90 -0.91 -9.92
C VAL A 326 7.24 0.53 -9.53
N ALA A 327 6.71 1.49 -10.28
CA ALA A 327 6.85 2.92 -10.05
C ALA A 327 5.60 3.48 -9.36
N PHE A 328 5.78 4.15 -8.21
CA PHE A 328 4.71 4.82 -7.45
C PHE A 328 4.81 6.35 -7.49
N GLY A 329 5.89 6.91 -8.06
CA GLY A 329 6.23 8.34 -7.98
C GLY A 329 6.51 8.78 -6.54
N ASN A 330 6.15 10.02 -6.18
CA ASN A 330 6.34 10.60 -4.84
C ASN A 330 5.26 10.18 -3.82
N ARG A 331 4.81 8.91 -3.87
CA ARG A 331 3.76 8.39 -2.98
C ARG A 331 4.33 7.50 -1.90
N GLN A 332 3.66 7.50 -0.75
CA GLN A 332 3.96 6.59 0.34
C GLN A 332 3.31 5.22 0.07
N LEU A 333 4.08 4.15 0.26
CA LEU A 333 3.56 2.78 0.28
C LEU A 333 3.21 2.42 1.73
N THR A 334 1.91 2.37 2.04
CA THR A 334 1.40 2.02 3.38
C THR A 334 0.93 0.57 3.42
N GLY A 335 0.82 -0.01 4.62
CA GLY A 335 0.40 -1.41 4.78
C GLY A 335 1.48 -2.45 4.44
N VAL A 336 2.76 -2.04 4.40
CA VAL A 336 3.90 -2.96 4.22
C VAL A 336 4.14 -3.72 5.53
N ASN A 337 3.77 -5.00 5.55
CA ASN A 337 4.10 -5.91 6.65
C ASN A 337 5.62 -6.07 6.78
N ALA A 338 6.09 -6.53 7.94
CA ALA A 338 7.52 -6.79 8.12
C ALA A 338 8.00 -7.85 7.13
N GLY A 339 9.04 -7.54 6.37
CA GLY A 339 9.68 -8.48 5.46
C GLY A 339 10.26 -9.68 6.20
N THR A 340 10.06 -10.87 5.65
CA THR A 340 10.52 -12.15 6.20
C THR A 340 11.51 -12.87 5.27
N ALA A 341 11.48 -12.56 3.98
CA ALA A 341 12.46 -12.99 2.98
C ALA A 341 13.40 -11.84 2.59
N ASP A 342 14.59 -12.16 2.08
CA ASP A 342 15.61 -11.17 1.69
C ASP A 342 15.15 -10.20 0.59
N THR A 343 14.12 -10.56 -0.17
CA THR A 343 13.55 -9.76 -1.27
C THR A 343 12.33 -8.94 -0.84
N ASP A 344 11.87 -9.06 0.40
CA ASP A 344 10.72 -8.31 0.89
C ASP A 344 11.07 -6.83 1.12
N ALA A 345 10.08 -5.96 0.96
CA ALA A 345 10.25 -4.56 1.31
C ALA A 345 10.39 -4.39 2.83
N VAL A 346 11.41 -3.65 3.26
CA VAL A 346 11.61 -3.30 4.67
C VAL A 346 10.65 -2.17 5.06
N ASN A 347 9.85 -2.37 6.10
CA ASN A 347 8.97 -1.32 6.62
C ASN A 347 9.70 -0.42 7.64
N LEU A 348 9.09 0.73 7.97
CA LEU A 348 9.68 1.70 8.91
C LEU A 348 9.93 1.10 10.30
N LYS A 349 9.12 0.15 10.74
CA LYS A 349 9.31 -0.52 12.02
C LYS A 349 10.59 -1.35 12.01
N GLN A 350 10.83 -2.18 10.98
CA GLN A 350 12.05 -2.97 10.86
C GLN A 350 13.30 -2.10 10.80
N LEU A 351 13.24 -0.97 10.09
CA LEU A 351 14.34 0.00 10.07
C LEU A 351 14.58 0.61 11.46
N ASN A 352 13.52 1.03 12.15
CA ASN A 352 13.61 1.58 13.49
C ASN A 352 14.06 0.54 14.52
N ASP A 353 13.64 -0.72 14.39
CA ASP A 353 14.08 -1.83 15.25
C ASP A 353 15.58 -2.10 15.02
N ALA A 354 16.02 -2.13 13.75
CA ALA A 354 17.44 -2.27 13.41
C ALA A 354 18.27 -1.10 13.97
N LEU A 355 17.77 0.13 13.85
CA LEU A 355 18.42 1.33 14.38
C LEU A 355 18.39 1.35 15.92
N ALA A 356 17.32 0.90 16.55
CA ALA A 356 17.22 0.75 18.01
C ALA A 356 18.16 -0.35 18.54
N GLY A 357 18.48 -1.35 17.72
CA GLY A 357 19.50 -2.35 17.99
C GLY A 357 20.93 -1.79 17.98
N ILE A 358 21.16 -0.60 17.43
CA ILE A 358 22.40 0.15 17.60
C ILE A 358 22.32 0.84 18.97
N PRO A 359 23.11 0.41 19.99
CA PRO A 359 22.91 0.90 21.34
C PRO A 359 23.22 2.39 21.43
N THR A 360 22.18 3.20 21.56
CA THR A 360 22.26 4.65 21.79
C THR A 360 22.07 5.01 23.27
N THR A 361 21.79 4.03 24.13
CA THR A 361 21.58 4.21 25.57
C THR A 361 22.88 4.02 26.36
N PRO A 362 23.19 4.92 27.31
CA PRO A 362 24.32 4.75 28.23
C PRO A 362 24.23 3.42 28.98
N GLY A 363 25.23 2.55 28.77
CA GLY A 363 25.34 1.26 29.48
C GLY A 363 24.88 0.03 28.72
N ALA A 364 24.39 0.17 27.48
CA ALA A 364 24.08 -0.96 26.59
C ALA A 364 25.02 -1.04 25.38
N GLY A 365 26.17 -0.34 25.42
CA GLY A 365 27.20 -0.46 24.38
C GLY A 365 27.63 -1.91 24.18
N ASN A 366 28.17 -2.22 23.00
CA ASN A 366 28.86 -3.47 22.73
C ASN A 366 29.67 -3.87 23.99
N PRO A 367 29.50 -5.07 24.57
CA PRO A 367 30.19 -5.46 25.80
C PRO A 367 31.72 -5.36 25.68
N TYR A 368 32.22 -5.33 24.45
CA TYR A 368 33.63 -5.19 24.14
C TYR A 368 34.07 -3.73 23.89
N PHE A 369 33.16 -2.79 23.62
CA PHE A 369 33.48 -1.37 23.41
C PHE A 369 32.31 -0.44 23.79
N ALA A 370 32.50 0.37 24.84
CA ALA A 370 31.55 1.36 25.30
C ALA A 370 32.17 2.76 25.34
N ALA A 371 31.66 3.67 24.52
CA ALA A 371 32.02 5.09 24.54
C ALA A 371 30.74 5.92 24.74
N LYS A 372 30.75 6.86 25.70
CA LYS A 372 29.59 7.68 26.05
C LYS A 372 29.85 9.14 25.65
N GLY A 373 29.20 9.59 24.59
CA GLY A 373 29.02 11.00 24.24
C GLY A 373 27.65 11.52 24.70
N ASP A 374 27.45 12.83 24.61
CA ASP A 374 26.15 13.47 24.77
C ASP A 374 25.50 13.59 23.38
N PRO A 375 24.50 12.76 23.03
CA PRO A 375 23.93 12.75 21.68
C PRO A 375 23.29 14.09 21.26
N SER A 376 23.03 14.99 22.23
CA SER A 376 22.50 16.33 21.96
C SER A 376 23.58 17.35 21.56
N LYS A 377 24.85 17.00 21.78
CA LYS A 377 26.02 17.81 21.45
C LYS A 377 26.77 17.08 20.34
N ASN A 378 27.07 17.75 19.24
CA ASN A 378 27.84 17.17 18.15
C ASN A 378 29.28 16.88 18.61
N ASP A 379 29.53 15.72 19.22
CA ASP A 379 30.79 15.36 19.90
C ASP A 379 31.53 14.15 19.29
N PRO A 380 31.74 14.11 17.96
CA PRO A 380 32.27 12.93 17.28
C PRO A 380 33.71 12.59 17.71
N ALA A 381 34.02 11.29 17.76
CA ALA A 381 35.39 10.80 17.73
C ALA A 381 35.92 10.87 16.28
N LEU A 382 37.10 11.44 16.08
CA LEU A 382 37.68 11.74 14.78
C LEU A 382 39.00 11.00 14.58
N ALA A 383 38.95 9.90 13.83
CA ALA A 383 40.13 9.21 13.29
C ALA A 383 40.45 9.82 11.91
N ILE A 384 41.40 10.76 11.85
CA ILE A 384 41.72 11.55 10.66
C ILE A 384 42.94 10.99 9.92
N GLY A 385 43.97 10.55 10.65
CA GLY A 385 45.16 9.97 10.04
C GLY A 385 44.92 8.55 9.51
N ASP A 386 45.73 8.12 8.54
CA ASP A 386 45.67 6.75 8.02
C ASP A 386 45.94 5.74 9.15
N ASN A 387 45.18 4.65 9.20
CA ASN A 387 45.31 3.60 10.24
C ASN A 387 45.15 4.13 11.68
N SER A 388 44.46 5.25 11.88
CA SER A 388 44.26 5.85 13.21
C SER A 388 43.04 5.30 13.96
N VAL A 389 43.03 5.46 15.29
CA VAL A 389 41.91 5.05 16.16
C VAL A 389 41.53 6.21 17.08
N ALA A 390 40.25 6.60 17.09
CA ALA A 390 39.70 7.58 18.02
C ALA A 390 38.54 7.00 18.82
N GLY A 391 38.63 7.02 20.15
CA GLY A 391 37.64 6.47 21.07
C GLY A 391 37.32 7.42 22.22
N GLY A 392 36.13 8.01 22.22
CA GLY A 392 35.66 8.96 23.23
C GLY A 392 35.13 10.26 22.62
N PRO A 393 34.27 11.01 23.32
CA PRO A 393 33.68 12.22 22.77
C PRO A 393 34.74 13.29 22.51
N LEU A 394 34.75 13.85 21.29
CA LEU A 394 35.76 14.80 20.79
C LEU A 394 37.21 14.26 20.77
N ALA A 395 37.43 12.95 20.88
CA ALA A 395 38.76 12.37 20.70
C ALA A 395 39.23 12.59 19.25
N ARG A 396 40.49 12.98 19.05
CA ARG A 396 41.05 13.29 17.73
C ARG A 396 42.39 12.59 17.53
N ALA A 397 42.43 11.63 16.62
CA ALA A 397 43.63 10.92 16.18
C ALA A 397 44.02 11.45 14.78
N ALA A 398 44.83 12.51 14.75
CA ALA A 398 45.13 13.26 13.53
C ALA A 398 46.41 12.81 12.81
N GLY A 399 47.38 12.23 13.52
CA GLY A 399 48.56 11.67 12.89
C GLY A 399 48.31 10.30 12.26
N ASN A 400 49.08 9.91 11.25
CA ASN A 400 49.04 8.55 10.70
C ASN A 400 49.44 7.54 11.78
N SER A 401 48.77 6.40 11.83
CA SER A 401 48.93 5.36 12.87
C SER A 401 48.77 5.88 14.30
N SER A 402 48.06 6.99 14.51
CA SER A 402 47.85 7.58 15.84
C SER A 402 46.65 6.97 16.58
N SER A 403 46.67 7.07 17.91
CA SER A 403 45.61 6.53 18.78
C SER A 403 45.18 7.56 19.83
N ALA A 404 43.91 7.93 19.84
CA ALA A 404 43.33 8.87 20.82
C ALA A 404 42.20 8.19 21.61
N TYR A 405 42.38 8.03 22.92
CA TYR A 405 41.41 7.43 23.85
C TYR A 405 41.05 8.38 24.98
N GLY A 406 39.75 8.60 25.21
CA GLY A 406 39.23 9.49 26.25
C GLY A 406 38.64 10.78 25.68
N SER A 407 37.84 11.48 26.49
CA SER A 407 37.17 12.70 26.03
C SER A 407 38.19 13.79 25.71
N ASN A 408 38.12 14.34 24.50
CA ASN A 408 38.98 15.42 24.02
C ASN A 408 40.49 15.08 24.02
N ALA A 409 40.85 13.79 23.91
CA ALA A 409 42.22 13.35 23.72
C ALA A 409 42.70 13.70 22.30
N ASN A 410 43.93 14.22 22.15
CA ASN A 410 44.49 14.65 20.86
C ASN A 410 45.82 13.95 20.58
N ALA A 411 45.85 13.04 19.60
CA ALA A 411 47.05 12.41 19.09
C ALA A 411 47.38 13.01 17.70
N ASN A 412 48.15 14.09 17.66
CA ASN A 412 48.40 14.85 16.43
C ASN A 412 49.65 14.38 15.65
N GLY A 413 50.64 13.80 16.33
CA GLY A 413 51.85 13.32 15.67
C GLY A 413 51.69 11.94 15.02
N GLU A 414 52.52 11.61 14.04
CA GLU A 414 52.59 10.28 13.43
C GLU A 414 52.97 9.23 14.49
N GLY A 415 52.22 8.13 14.57
CA GLY A 415 52.43 7.07 15.57
C GLY A 415 52.23 7.52 17.02
N SER A 416 51.60 8.68 17.24
CA SER A 416 51.38 9.21 18.60
C SER A 416 50.21 8.53 19.31
N THR A 417 50.29 8.46 20.63
CA THR A 417 49.22 7.90 21.49
C THR A 417 48.80 8.90 22.55
N ALA A 418 47.54 9.31 22.57
CA ALA A 418 46.96 10.13 23.62
C ALA A 418 45.86 9.35 24.35
N ALA A 419 46.06 9.00 25.61
CA ALA A 419 45.14 8.20 26.41
C ALA A 419 44.80 8.89 27.74
N GLY A 420 43.62 9.51 27.82
CA GLY A 420 43.14 10.25 28.98
C GLY A 420 42.26 11.43 28.57
N ASN A 421 41.44 11.94 29.49
CA ASN A 421 40.67 13.15 29.22
C ASN A 421 41.61 14.34 28.98
N GLN A 422 41.51 14.97 27.81
CA GLN A 422 42.41 16.06 27.40
C GLN A 422 43.91 15.69 27.38
N ALA A 423 44.25 14.42 27.19
CA ALA A 423 45.63 14.02 26.90
C ALA A 423 46.05 14.55 25.53
N ASN A 424 47.26 15.11 25.39
CA ASN A 424 47.76 15.67 24.13
C ASN A 424 49.13 15.07 23.78
N ALA A 425 49.19 14.29 22.71
CA ALA A 425 50.41 13.78 22.11
C ALA A 425 50.66 14.53 20.79
N TYR A 426 51.41 15.62 20.85
CA TYR A 426 51.54 16.56 19.74
C TYR A 426 52.64 16.20 18.74
N ALA A 427 53.72 15.58 19.20
CA ALA A 427 54.88 15.24 18.38
C ALA A 427 54.81 13.81 17.83
N ASP A 428 55.59 13.52 16.80
CA ASP A 428 55.68 12.18 16.22
C ASP A 428 56.26 11.20 17.23
N GLN A 429 55.68 9.99 17.27
CA GLN A 429 56.02 8.90 18.18
C GLN A 429 55.92 9.29 19.67
N SER A 430 55.16 10.35 19.99
CA SER A 430 54.94 10.80 21.36
C SER A 430 53.79 10.03 22.02
N THR A 431 53.89 9.84 23.33
CA THR A 431 52.86 9.15 24.13
C THR A 431 52.46 10.02 25.30
N ALA A 432 51.16 10.30 25.45
CA ALA A 432 50.59 11.07 26.55
C ALA A 432 49.50 10.22 27.22
N VAL A 433 49.79 9.70 28.41
CA VAL A 433 48.91 8.82 29.18
C VAL A 433 48.56 9.48 30.51
N GLY A 434 47.28 9.78 30.72
CA GLY A 434 46.77 10.49 31.90
C GLY A 434 45.89 11.68 31.51
N ALA A 435 44.96 12.05 32.38
CA ALA A 435 44.17 13.25 32.12
C ALA A 435 45.11 14.48 32.10
N PHE A 436 44.93 15.36 31.12
CA PHE A 436 45.73 16.58 30.92
C PHE A 436 47.23 16.35 30.67
N SER A 437 47.69 15.11 30.42
CA SER A 437 49.09 14.87 30.07
C SER A 437 49.43 15.50 28.72
N SER A 438 50.64 16.02 28.55
CA SER A 438 51.10 16.70 27.33
C SER A 438 52.49 16.21 26.94
N ALA A 439 52.61 15.63 25.74
CA ALA A 439 53.88 15.27 25.13
C ALA A 439 54.09 16.14 23.87
N THR A 440 55.00 17.10 23.96
CA THR A 440 55.32 18.07 22.89
C THR A 440 56.59 17.73 22.12
N ALA A 441 57.32 16.70 22.54
CA ALA A 441 58.53 16.17 21.93
C ALA A 441 58.39 14.65 21.71
N LYS A 442 59.38 14.00 21.07
CA LYS A 442 59.38 12.55 20.84
C LYS A 442 59.66 11.79 22.14
N CYS A 443 58.65 11.74 23.01
CA CYS A 443 58.81 11.32 24.39
C CYS A 443 57.48 10.82 25.01
N THR A 444 57.55 10.33 26.25
CA THR A 444 56.39 9.72 26.93
C THR A 444 56.03 10.50 28.19
N ALA A 445 54.86 11.14 28.23
CA ALA A 445 54.27 11.73 29.44
C ALA A 445 53.30 10.71 30.08
N VAL A 446 53.55 10.34 31.34
CA VAL A 446 52.74 9.35 32.08
C VAL A 446 52.29 9.93 33.43
N GLY A 447 51.01 10.22 33.57
CA GLY A 447 50.40 10.72 34.80
C GLY A 447 49.45 11.89 34.56
N TYR A 448 48.64 12.20 35.58
CA TYR A 448 47.77 13.38 35.56
C TYR A 448 48.61 14.66 35.40
N GLY A 449 48.37 15.42 34.33
CA GLY A 449 49.08 16.67 34.05
C GLY A 449 50.59 16.53 33.81
N ALA A 450 51.08 15.33 33.47
CA ALA A 450 52.49 15.13 33.15
C ALA A 450 52.87 15.91 31.87
N GLU A 451 54.00 16.59 31.88
CA GLU A 451 54.52 17.35 30.75
C GLU A 451 55.86 16.76 30.32
N CYS A 452 55.98 16.48 29.02
CA CYS A 452 57.16 15.93 28.41
C CYS A 452 57.54 16.73 27.17
N SER A 453 58.72 17.34 27.21
CA SER A 453 59.17 18.32 26.21
C SER A 453 60.60 18.05 25.72
N GLU A 454 61.17 16.89 26.05
CA GLU A 454 62.54 16.52 25.69
C GLU A 454 62.55 15.14 25.01
N ASP A 455 63.20 15.03 23.86
CA ASP A 455 63.26 13.81 23.06
C ASP A 455 63.90 12.66 23.84
N GLY A 456 63.35 11.44 23.71
CA GLY A 456 63.90 10.23 24.32
C GLY A 456 63.66 10.10 25.83
N THR A 457 62.81 10.95 26.42
CA THR A 457 62.53 10.93 27.86
C THR A 457 61.19 10.30 28.20
N VAL A 458 61.06 9.87 29.47
CA VAL A 458 59.77 9.53 30.08
C VAL A 458 59.55 10.48 31.27
N SER A 459 58.53 11.31 31.19
CA SER A 459 58.16 12.24 32.26
C SER A 459 56.95 11.69 33.03
N PHE A 460 57.09 11.61 34.35
CA PHE A 460 56.01 11.17 35.24
C PHE A 460 55.20 12.33 35.82
N GLY A 461 55.59 13.58 35.57
CA GLY A 461 55.02 14.78 36.18
C GLY A 461 55.34 16.03 35.39
N ARG A 462 55.30 17.18 36.05
CA ARG A 462 55.72 18.47 35.47
C ARG A 462 56.58 19.20 36.48
N ALA A 463 57.34 20.20 36.04
CA ALA A 463 58.24 20.95 36.91
C ALA A 463 57.50 21.47 38.17
N GLY A 464 57.99 21.08 39.36
CA GLY A 464 57.41 21.46 40.65
C GLY A 464 56.26 20.57 41.14
N ASP A 465 55.82 19.58 40.35
CA ASP A 465 54.85 18.56 40.73
C ASP A 465 55.38 17.15 40.41
N ASP A 466 56.54 16.85 41.01
CA ASP A 466 57.27 15.60 40.83
C ASP A 466 56.50 14.42 41.42
N LYS A 467 56.52 13.28 40.72
CA LYS A 467 55.91 12.05 41.19
C LYS A 467 56.96 11.13 41.81
N ARG A 468 56.56 10.44 42.88
CA ARG A 468 57.40 9.42 43.52
C ARG A 468 57.25 8.10 42.79
N LEU A 469 58.34 7.62 42.19
CA LEU A 469 58.43 6.26 41.68
C LEU A 469 58.63 5.29 42.86
N LYS A 470 57.68 4.36 43.08
CA LYS A 470 57.69 3.38 44.18
C LYS A 470 57.82 1.96 43.64
N ASN A 471 58.25 1.03 44.50
CA ASN A 471 58.46 -0.38 44.17
C ASN A 471 59.54 -0.61 43.09
N VAL A 472 60.55 0.25 43.08
CA VAL A 472 61.74 0.11 42.22
C VAL A 472 62.70 -0.87 42.90
N ALA A 473 62.91 -2.02 42.27
CA ALA A 473 63.94 -2.97 42.68
C ALA A 473 65.34 -2.32 42.61
N GLY A 474 66.35 -2.95 43.21
CA GLY A 474 67.71 -2.45 43.07
C GLY A 474 68.18 -2.59 41.63
N GLY A 475 68.77 -1.53 41.06
CA GLY A 475 69.41 -1.60 39.75
C GLY A 475 70.54 -2.61 39.73
N ILE A 476 70.67 -3.37 38.65
CA ILE A 476 71.69 -4.39 38.42
C ILE A 476 72.68 -3.92 37.36
N GLU A 477 72.19 -3.26 36.30
CA GLU A 477 73.01 -2.69 35.23
C GLU A 477 73.31 -1.20 35.45
N ASP A 478 74.31 -0.67 34.75
CA ASP A 478 74.75 0.73 34.86
C ASP A 478 73.67 1.75 34.44
N THR A 479 72.71 1.33 33.62
CA THR A 479 71.59 2.17 33.13
C THR A 479 70.32 2.06 33.97
N ASP A 480 70.31 1.22 35.00
CA ASP A 480 69.14 1.05 35.85
C ASP A 480 68.95 2.24 36.80
N ALA A 481 67.69 2.50 37.16
CA ALA A 481 67.38 3.46 38.21
C ALA A 481 67.83 2.93 39.59
N ALA A 482 68.78 3.62 40.23
CA ALA A 482 69.19 3.29 41.59
C ALA A 482 68.08 3.63 42.60
N ASN A 483 67.69 2.66 43.43
CA ASN A 483 66.72 2.93 44.49
C ASN A 483 67.38 3.55 45.74
N THR A 484 66.57 4.09 46.66
CA THR A 484 67.08 4.74 47.88
C THR A 484 67.87 3.78 48.78
N GLY A 485 67.62 2.47 48.71
CA GLY A 485 68.38 1.47 49.46
C GLY A 485 69.84 1.38 48.99
N GLN A 486 70.06 1.37 47.68
CA GLN A 486 71.40 1.37 47.07
C GLN A 486 72.16 2.66 47.38
N VAL A 487 71.50 3.82 47.26
CA VAL A 487 72.11 5.12 47.59
C VAL A 487 72.48 5.19 49.08
N ARG A 488 71.62 4.69 49.98
CA ARG A 488 71.93 4.61 51.41
C ARG A 488 73.08 3.64 51.71
N ALA A 489 73.20 2.54 50.99
CA ALA A 489 74.33 1.62 51.13
C ALA A 489 75.66 2.30 50.76
N VAL A 490 75.66 3.11 49.69
CA VAL A 490 76.80 3.95 49.31
C VAL A 490 77.09 5.00 50.39
N ASP A 491 76.07 5.71 50.89
CA ASP A 491 76.22 6.71 51.97
C ASP A 491 76.84 6.10 53.24
N LEU A 492 76.38 4.92 53.67
CA LEU A 492 76.93 4.20 54.81
C LEU A 492 78.40 3.83 54.60
N ARG A 493 78.77 3.36 53.40
CA ARG A 493 80.15 3.01 53.07
C ARG A 493 81.06 4.25 53.05
N VAL A 494 80.57 5.40 52.59
CA VAL A 494 81.32 6.68 52.65
C VAL A 494 81.54 7.11 54.10
N ARG A 495 80.50 7.08 54.95
CA ARG A 495 80.62 7.45 56.37
C ARG A 495 81.56 6.54 57.15
N GLN A 496 81.53 5.24 56.89
CA GLN A 496 82.46 4.28 57.50
C GLN A 496 83.91 4.59 57.10
N THR A 497 84.15 4.90 55.83
CA THR A 497 85.47 5.30 55.33
C THR A 497 85.94 6.59 55.98
N GLN A 498 85.08 7.61 56.06
CA GLN A 498 85.38 8.88 56.73
C GLN A 498 85.73 8.68 58.22
N THR A 499 85.00 7.82 58.92
CA THR A 499 85.28 7.48 60.32
C THR A 499 86.62 6.76 60.48
N ALA A 500 86.93 5.84 59.57
CA ALA A 500 88.22 5.14 59.57
C ALA A 500 89.39 6.14 59.37
N VAL A 501 89.25 7.09 58.44
CA VAL A 501 90.25 8.15 58.20
C VAL A 501 90.40 9.05 59.43
N SER A 502 89.30 9.48 60.08
CA SER A 502 89.36 10.24 61.34
C SER A 502 90.08 9.49 62.46
N ARG A 503 89.91 8.16 62.55
CA ARG A 503 90.61 7.33 63.55
C ARG A 503 92.09 7.14 63.24
N GLN A 504 92.48 7.11 61.97
CA GLN A 504 93.89 7.06 61.59
C GLN A 504 94.59 8.39 61.88
N ALA A 505 93.87 9.53 61.81
CA ALA A 505 94.45 10.83 62.10
C ALA A 505 95.06 10.95 63.49
N VAL A 506 94.43 10.35 64.51
CA VAL A 506 94.97 10.38 65.88
C VAL A 506 96.22 9.51 66.06
N TRP A 507 96.48 8.55 65.17
CA TRP A 507 97.70 7.72 65.24
C TRP A 507 98.97 8.51 64.96
N PHE A 508 98.86 9.65 64.28
CA PHE A 508 99.98 10.56 64.13
C PHE A 508 100.35 11.24 65.46
N GLY A 509 99.48 11.28 66.47
CA GLY A 509 99.76 11.94 67.75
C GLY A 509 99.77 13.47 67.63
N GLY A 510 100.24 14.19 68.66
CA GLY A 510 100.40 15.65 68.62
C GLY A 510 99.12 16.47 68.38
N GLY A 511 97.93 15.89 68.54
CA GLY A 511 96.65 16.58 68.26
C GLY A 511 96.20 16.56 66.79
N ALA A 512 96.81 15.72 65.94
CA ALA A 512 96.33 15.53 64.57
C ALA A 512 94.87 15.04 64.52
N SER A 513 94.11 15.58 63.57
CA SER A 513 92.70 15.24 63.39
C SER A 513 92.28 15.37 61.93
N TYR A 514 91.18 14.71 61.56
CA TYR A 514 90.54 14.85 60.24
C TYR A 514 89.07 15.16 60.45
N ASP A 515 88.61 16.28 59.88
CA ASP A 515 87.20 16.67 59.87
C ASP A 515 86.49 16.05 58.64
N PRO A 516 85.61 15.06 58.85
CA PRO A 516 84.93 14.39 57.76
C PRO A 516 83.88 15.24 57.05
N THR A 517 83.48 16.38 57.62
CA THR A 517 82.49 17.30 57.03
C THR A 517 83.15 18.24 56.02
N THR A 518 84.36 18.72 56.32
CA THR A 518 85.09 19.69 55.49
C THR A 518 86.20 19.04 54.66
N GLY A 519 86.60 17.81 54.98
CA GLY A 519 87.72 17.11 54.33
C GLY A 519 89.09 17.64 54.74
N ILE A 520 89.18 18.48 55.77
CA ILE A 520 90.42 19.15 56.18
C ILE A 520 91.17 18.29 57.22
N TRP A 521 92.47 18.15 57.02
CA TRP A 521 93.40 17.58 57.99
C TRP A 521 93.99 18.68 58.88
N THR A 522 93.94 18.46 60.20
CA THR A 522 94.70 19.25 61.17
C THR A 522 96.04 18.57 61.40
N ASN A 523 97.13 19.28 61.11
CA ASN A 523 98.49 18.76 61.29
C ASN A 523 98.76 18.46 62.78
N PRO A 524 99.55 17.42 63.11
CA PRO A 524 100.00 17.19 64.48
C PRO A 524 100.89 18.35 64.97
N THR A 525 101.10 18.45 66.28
CA THR A 525 102.06 19.36 66.92
C THR A 525 102.75 18.61 68.06
N PHE A 526 104.04 18.35 67.93
CA PHE A 526 104.86 17.69 68.94
C PHE A 526 105.72 18.73 69.66
N ALA A 527 105.38 19.04 70.91
CA ALA A 527 106.15 19.97 71.75
C ALA A 527 107.29 19.23 72.47
N MET A 528 108.52 19.69 72.30
CA MET A 528 109.70 19.10 72.93
C MET A 528 110.03 19.82 74.25
N PRO A 529 110.34 19.13 75.36
CA PRO A 529 110.54 19.74 76.70
C PRO A 529 111.65 20.81 76.82
N SER A 530 112.39 21.10 75.74
CA SER A 530 113.46 22.11 75.68
C SER A 530 113.89 22.42 74.23
N GLY A 531 112.97 22.33 73.26
CA GLY A 531 113.26 22.51 71.82
C GLY A 531 112.07 23.04 71.01
N PRO A 532 112.23 23.27 69.68
CA PRO A 532 111.14 23.72 68.81
C PRO A 532 110.03 22.67 68.71
N SER A 533 108.80 23.10 68.41
CA SER A 533 107.68 22.19 68.13
C SER A 533 107.65 21.82 66.66
N PHE A 534 107.32 20.56 66.36
CA PHE A 534 107.26 20.05 64.98
C PHE A 534 105.84 19.67 64.61
N ASN A 535 105.45 19.89 63.36
CA ASN A 535 104.08 19.63 62.89
C ASN A 535 103.95 18.39 62.00
N ASN A 536 104.97 17.53 62.00
CA ASN A 536 104.98 16.21 61.37
C ASN A 536 105.85 15.24 62.20
N VAL A 537 105.58 13.94 62.06
CA VAL A 537 106.21 12.88 62.87
C VAL A 537 107.71 12.74 62.55
N ASN A 538 108.08 12.89 61.28
CA ASN A 538 109.46 12.73 60.81
C ASN A 538 110.41 13.71 61.50
N ASP A 539 110.10 15.01 61.46
CA ASP A 539 110.98 16.04 62.00
C ASP A 539 111.08 15.95 63.52
N ALA A 540 109.99 15.53 64.19
CA ALA A 540 109.97 15.28 65.63
C ALA A 540 110.89 14.11 66.04
N LEU A 541 110.87 13.00 65.30
CA LEU A 541 111.71 11.84 65.57
C LEU A 541 113.18 12.10 65.26
N VAL A 542 113.48 12.79 64.15
CA VAL A 542 114.85 13.21 63.79
C VAL A 542 115.45 14.09 64.89
N TYR A 543 114.67 14.99 65.50
CA TYR A 543 115.14 15.80 66.62
C TYR A 543 115.45 14.96 67.88
N LEU A 544 114.64 13.94 68.18
CA LEU A 544 114.86 13.06 69.33
C LEU A 544 116.07 12.14 69.13
N ASP A 545 116.23 11.57 67.93
CA ASP A 545 117.35 10.70 67.54
C ASP A 545 118.69 11.42 67.70
N ASN A 546 118.78 12.67 67.22
CA ASN A 546 119.96 13.52 67.39
C ASN A 546 120.27 13.84 68.87
N ARG A 547 119.26 13.82 69.76
CA ARG A 547 119.42 14.10 71.20
C ARG A 547 119.86 12.87 72.00
N ILE A 548 119.40 11.68 71.61
CA ILE A 548 119.79 10.39 72.21
C ILE A 548 121.24 10.04 71.81
N GLY A 549 121.71 10.54 70.66
CA GLY A 549 123.08 10.34 70.16
C GLY A 549 124.23 10.95 70.99
N ASN A 550 124.00 11.65 72.11
CA ASN A 550 125.07 12.38 72.84
C ASN A 550 125.42 11.86 74.25
N GLY A 551 125.21 10.56 74.51
CA GLY A 551 125.66 9.88 75.74
C GLY A 551 126.34 8.52 75.46
N THR A 552 127.67 8.54 75.29
CA THR A 552 128.63 7.41 75.35
C THR A 552 128.24 6.04 74.75
N SER A 553 128.78 5.74 73.56
CA SER A 553 128.90 4.41 72.92
C SER A 553 130.10 3.60 73.51
N PRO A 554 130.22 2.25 73.40
CA PRO A 554 130.31 1.55 72.09
C PRO A 554 129.76 0.10 72.01
N GLY A 555 129.41 -0.34 70.79
CA GLY A 555 129.30 -1.78 70.47
C GLY A 555 128.64 -2.10 69.13
N THR A 556 129.45 -2.29 68.09
CA THR A 556 129.06 -2.67 66.72
C THR A 556 128.77 -4.17 66.54
N GLY A 557 127.64 -4.50 65.89
CA GLY A 557 127.45 -5.64 64.96
C GLY A 557 126.54 -6.79 65.44
N PRO A 558 125.88 -7.58 64.56
CA PRO A 558 125.58 -7.43 63.13
C PRO A 558 124.06 -7.29 62.82
N GLN A 559 123.73 -6.96 61.58
CA GLN A 559 122.37 -6.89 61.04
C GLN A 559 121.60 -8.22 61.22
N GLY A 560 120.53 -8.20 62.02
CA GLY A 560 119.56 -9.29 62.09
C GLY A 560 118.56 -9.22 60.93
N PRO A 561 118.02 -10.36 60.46
CA PRO A 561 117.21 -10.44 59.24
C PRO A 561 115.91 -9.65 59.36
N ALA A 562 115.35 -9.25 58.23
CA ALA A 562 113.98 -8.75 58.12
C ALA A 562 113.04 -9.65 58.94
N GLY A 563 112.27 -9.04 59.85
CA GLY A 563 111.20 -9.76 60.54
C GLY A 563 110.29 -10.38 59.51
N ALA A 564 110.10 -11.69 59.60
CA ALA A 564 109.18 -12.42 58.74
C ALA A 564 107.79 -11.78 58.83
N ASP A 565 107.12 -11.71 57.67
CA ASP A 565 105.69 -11.41 57.60
C ASP A 565 104.97 -12.24 58.67
N GLY A 566 104.07 -11.59 59.42
CA GLY A 566 103.24 -12.27 60.39
C GLY A 566 102.53 -13.43 59.69
N ALA A 567 102.59 -14.62 60.30
CA ALA A 567 101.99 -15.82 59.73
C ALA A 567 100.59 -15.52 59.19
N ASP A 568 100.38 -15.81 57.91
CA ASP A 568 99.06 -15.75 57.31
C ASP A 568 98.06 -16.46 58.24
N GLY A 569 97.00 -15.75 58.63
CA GLY A 569 95.94 -16.33 59.42
C GLY A 569 95.42 -17.58 58.72
N ARG A 570 95.05 -18.61 59.49
CA ARG A 570 94.45 -19.86 58.98
C ARG A 570 93.51 -19.55 57.83
N SER A 571 93.69 -20.22 56.70
CA SER A 571 92.76 -20.08 55.58
C SER A 571 91.35 -20.46 56.05
N ALA A 572 90.32 -19.88 55.43
CA ALA A 572 88.95 -20.14 55.84
C ALA A 572 88.59 -21.65 55.77
N TYR A 573 89.29 -22.42 54.92
CA TYR A 573 89.21 -23.89 54.88
C TYR A 573 89.80 -24.54 56.14
N GLU A 574 90.98 -24.10 56.58
CA GLU A 574 91.64 -24.61 57.78
C GLU A 574 90.85 -24.29 59.06
N VAL A 575 90.14 -23.17 59.09
CA VAL A 575 89.17 -22.83 60.15
C VAL A 575 87.95 -23.76 60.11
N ALA A 576 87.47 -24.12 58.92
CA ALA A 576 86.34 -25.04 58.78
C ALA A 576 86.70 -26.48 59.22
N VAL A 577 87.90 -26.96 58.88
CA VAL A 577 88.41 -28.27 59.35
C VAL A 577 88.57 -28.27 60.87
N GLY A 578 89.10 -27.19 61.45
CA GLY A 578 89.23 -27.03 62.91
C GLY A 578 87.90 -27.05 63.67
N ASN A 579 86.80 -26.70 63.00
CA ASN A 579 85.44 -26.73 63.54
C ASN A 579 84.64 -27.98 63.14
N GLY A 580 85.30 -29.03 62.61
CA GLY A 580 84.69 -30.35 62.40
C GLY A 580 84.38 -30.71 60.94
N TYR A 581 84.77 -29.89 59.96
CA TYR A 581 84.67 -30.27 58.54
C TYR A 581 85.69 -31.35 58.18
N LYS A 582 85.24 -32.44 57.54
CA LYS A 582 86.08 -33.62 57.21
C LYS A 582 86.35 -33.83 55.71
N GLY A 583 85.89 -32.92 54.85
CA GLY A 583 86.10 -32.98 53.40
C GLY A 583 87.40 -32.30 52.95
N THR A 584 87.71 -32.40 51.67
CA THR A 584 88.84 -31.73 50.99
C THR A 584 88.55 -30.26 50.70
N GLU A 585 89.58 -29.45 50.44
CA GLU A 585 89.44 -28.01 50.14
C GLU A 585 88.54 -27.74 48.93
N LYS A 586 88.59 -28.62 47.94
CA LYS A 586 87.74 -28.58 46.75
C LYS A 586 86.27 -28.87 47.07
N GLU A 587 86.01 -29.82 47.98
CA GLU A 587 84.66 -30.11 48.47
C GLU A 587 84.12 -28.98 49.36
N TRP A 588 85.01 -28.32 50.10
CA TRP A 588 84.65 -27.17 50.92
C TRP A 588 84.27 -25.96 50.07
N LEU A 589 85.06 -25.64 49.03
CA LEU A 589 84.73 -24.60 48.05
C LEU A 589 83.43 -24.93 47.29
N ALA A 590 83.16 -26.19 46.99
CA ALA A 590 81.89 -26.62 46.42
C ALA A 590 80.71 -26.45 47.40
N SER A 591 80.94 -26.61 48.71
CA SER A 591 79.92 -26.39 49.75
C SER A 591 79.59 -24.91 50.00
N LEU A 592 80.51 -23.99 49.67
CA LEU A 592 80.31 -22.54 49.77
C LEU A 592 79.53 -21.95 48.59
N LYS A 593 79.41 -22.68 47.48
CA LYS A 593 78.42 -22.39 46.45
C LYS A 593 77.08 -22.90 46.95
N GLY A 594 76.24 -21.99 47.45
CA GLY A 594 74.82 -22.29 47.64
C GLY A 594 74.25 -22.84 46.32
N ALA A 595 73.41 -23.86 46.40
CA ALA A 595 72.59 -24.23 45.25
C ALA A 595 71.83 -22.98 44.78
N ASP A 596 71.61 -22.86 43.46
CA ASP A 596 70.70 -21.85 42.91
C ASP A 596 69.46 -21.80 43.79
N GLY A 597 69.10 -20.58 44.21
CA GLY A 597 67.94 -20.39 45.07
C GLY A 597 66.75 -21.03 44.38
N LYS A 598 66.24 -22.13 44.96
CA LYS A 598 64.92 -22.61 44.58
C LYS A 598 63.97 -21.45 44.82
N ASP A 599 63.40 -20.99 43.72
CA ASP A 599 62.26 -20.11 43.65
C ASP A 599 61.28 -20.43 44.79
N GLY A 600 60.78 -19.38 45.43
CA GLY A 600 60.05 -19.48 46.69
C GLY A 600 58.90 -20.49 46.67
N VAL A 601 58.79 -21.23 47.77
CA VAL A 601 57.55 -21.84 48.31
C VAL A 601 56.52 -22.32 47.27
N GLY A 602 56.67 -23.58 46.84
CA GLY A 602 55.55 -24.47 46.56
C GLY A 602 55.55 -25.57 47.63
N GLY A 603 54.56 -25.58 48.51
CA GLY A 603 54.47 -26.55 49.61
C GLY A 603 54.36 -28.00 49.14
N GLY A 604 55.12 -28.87 49.80
CA GLY A 604 54.73 -30.21 50.25
C GLY A 604 53.92 -31.12 49.32
N SER A 605 54.55 -32.25 48.96
CA SER A 605 53.85 -33.48 48.60
C SER A 605 52.74 -33.83 49.60
N SER A 606 51.72 -34.51 49.07
CA SER A 606 50.65 -35.23 49.77
C SER A 606 49.51 -34.39 50.36
N SER A 607 48.59 -33.99 49.50
CA SER A 607 47.16 -34.17 49.74
C SER A 607 46.47 -34.17 48.39
N LYS A 608 45.65 -35.20 48.16
CA LYS A 608 44.72 -35.33 47.03
C LYS A 608 44.30 -33.94 46.54
N SER A 609 44.66 -33.59 45.30
CA SER A 609 43.86 -32.65 44.54
C SER A 609 42.45 -33.21 44.64
N VAL A 610 41.57 -32.50 45.34
CA VAL A 610 40.17 -32.88 45.40
C VAL A 610 39.71 -32.71 43.97
N ALA A 611 39.68 -33.81 43.22
CA ALA A 611 38.83 -33.97 42.06
C ALA A 611 37.39 -33.85 42.56
N GLY A 612 37.01 -32.63 42.96
CA GLY A 612 35.63 -32.21 42.89
C GLY A 612 35.31 -32.18 41.40
N LYS A 613 34.11 -32.60 41.03
CA LYS A 613 33.66 -32.73 39.63
C LYS A 613 33.89 -31.50 38.73
N ASN A 614 34.30 -30.36 39.28
CA ASN A 614 34.26 -29.05 38.64
C ASN A 614 35.63 -28.45 38.29
N ILE A 615 36.71 -28.82 38.99
CA ILE A 615 38.05 -28.28 38.70
C ILE A 615 39.03 -29.45 38.62
N GLU A 616 39.69 -29.55 37.48
CA GLU A 616 40.79 -30.46 37.24
C GLU A 616 42.08 -29.65 37.18
N VAL A 617 43.04 -29.97 38.04
CA VAL A 617 44.38 -29.38 38.00
C VAL A 617 45.34 -30.47 37.55
N SER A 618 45.96 -30.28 36.39
CA SER A 618 46.97 -31.16 35.83
C SER A 618 48.34 -30.47 35.89
N ASP A 619 49.34 -31.17 36.43
CA ASP A 619 50.72 -30.70 36.45
C ASP A 619 51.39 -31.05 35.11
N ASN A 620 51.97 -30.05 34.43
CA ASN A 620 52.58 -30.23 33.11
C ASN A 620 54.05 -30.68 33.19
N GLN A 621 54.61 -30.85 34.40
CA GLN A 621 56.00 -31.30 34.64
C GLN A 621 57.10 -30.35 34.13
N ASP A 622 56.75 -29.16 33.63
CA ASP A 622 57.66 -28.08 33.22
C ASP A 622 57.68 -26.91 34.22
N GLY A 623 57.08 -27.11 35.41
CA GLY A 623 56.87 -26.06 36.40
C GLY A 623 55.56 -25.28 36.21
N THR A 624 54.76 -25.59 35.19
CA THR A 624 53.42 -25.02 34.97
C THR A 624 52.32 -26.01 35.33
N GLN A 625 51.17 -25.48 35.75
CA GLN A 625 49.95 -26.27 35.99
C GLN A 625 48.87 -25.83 35.01
N THR A 626 48.21 -26.80 34.39
CA THR A 626 46.99 -26.58 33.63
C THR A 626 45.80 -26.73 34.57
N VAL A 627 45.07 -25.64 34.79
CA VAL A 627 43.81 -25.65 35.53
C VAL A 627 42.67 -25.67 34.52
N GLY A 628 42.00 -26.81 34.42
CA GLY A 628 40.75 -26.97 33.69
C GLY A 628 39.56 -26.80 34.61
N VAL A 629 38.53 -26.14 34.13
CA VAL A 629 37.20 -26.18 34.75
C VAL A 629 36.36 -27.15 33.93
N ALA A 630 35.62 -28.04 34.60
CA ALA A 630 34.72 -28.93 33.89
C ALA A 630 33.67 -28.12 33.13
N ASP A 631 33.29 -28.60 31.94
CA ASP A 631 32.26 -27.96 31.10
C ASP A 631 30.95 -27.72 31.87
N ASN A 632 30.63 -28.60 32.83
CA ASN A 632 29.49 -28.49 33.72
C ASN A 632 29.94 -28.43 35.19
N VAL A 633 29.87 -27.23 35.77
CA VAL A 633 30.15 -26.99 37.19
C VAL A 633 28.93 -27.41 38.03
N VAL A 634 29.02 -28.55 38.70
CA VAL A 634 27.98 -29.10 39.60
C VAL A 634 28.23 -28.67 41.04
N LEU A 635 27.39 -27.77 41.55
CA LEU A 635 27.44 -27.31 42.95
C LEU A 635 26.53 -28.16 43.86
N SER A 636 26.81 -28.18 45.17
CA SER A 636 25.93 -28.82 46.16
C SER A 636 24.66 -27.99 46.41
N GLU A 637 23.68 -28.52 47.17
CA GLU A 637 22.45 -27.76 47.52
C GLU A 637 22.73 -26.43 48.26
N ASN A 638 23.85 -26.36 48.99
CA ASN A 638 24.32 -25.14 49.66
C ASN A 638 25.32 -24.34 48.82
N GLY A 639 25.69 -24.84 47.64
CA GLY A 639 26.63 -24.18 46.74
C GLY A 639 25.96 -23.04 45.98
N SER A 640 26.70 -21.96 45.78
CA SER A 640 26.22 -20.80 45.04
C SER A 640 27.32 -20.19 44.16
N VAL A 641 26.91 -19.55 43.07
CA VAL A 641 27.79 -18.68 42.27
C VAL A 641 27.40 -17.24 42.58
N LYS A 642 28.29 -16.48 43.23
CA LYS A 642 28.07 -15.07 43.55
C LYS A 642 28.93 -14.17 42.68
N ILE A 643 28.29 -13.30 41.90
CA ILE A 643 28.94 -12.32 41.03
C ILE A 643 28.38 -10.95 41.40
N GLY A 644 29.11 -10.21 42.23
CA GLY A 644 28.63 -8.96 42.82
C GLY A 644 27.34 -9.16 43.62
N ALA A 645 26.29 -8.44 43.25
CA ALA A 645 24.95 -8.55 43.84
C ALA A 645 24.14 -9.76 43.31
N THR A 646 24.58 -10.42 42.23
CA THR A 646 23.88 -11.57 41.65
C THR A 646 24.32 -12.85 42.34
N SER A 647 23.35 -13.64 42.79
CA SER A 647 23.56 -14.96 43.40
C SER A 647 22.78 -16.01 42.61
N VAL A 648 23.47 -17.05 42.16
CA VAL A 648 22.88 -18.27 41.59
C VAL A 648 22.97 -19.35 42.66
N GLU A 649 21.82 -19.77 43.17
CA GLU A 649 21.68 -20.75 44.26
C GLU A 649 20.75 -21.89 43.81
N ALA A 650 20.61 -22.94 44.63
CA ALA A 650 19.66 -24.03 44.37
C ALA A 650 18.21 -23.54 44.19
N LYS A 651 17.83 -22.42 44.82
CA LYS A 651 16.52 -21.79 44.69
C LYS A 651 16.33 -21.01 43.38
N GLY A 652 17.40 -20.69 42.65
CA GLY A 652 17.40 -19.95 41.39
C GLY A 652 18.39 -18.78 41.37
N VAL A 653 18.16 -17.81 40.49
CA VAL A 653 19.00 -16.61 40.29
C VAL A 653 18.34 -15.42 40.99
N SER A 654 19.09 -14.66 41.78
CA SER A 654 18.60 -13.43 42.42
C SER A 654 19.64 -12.33 42.40
N ILE A 655 19.21 -11.10 42.11
CA ILE A 655 20.03 -9.89 42.24
C ILE A 655 19.60 -9.17 43.51
N GLU A 656 20.54 -8.90 44.42
CA GLU A 656 20.28 -8.15 45.66
C GLU A 656 19.67 -6.78 45.34
N GLY A 657 18.47 -6.52 45.87
CA GLY A 657 17.70 -5.30 45.59
C GLY A 657 17.12 -5.20 44.17
N GLY A 658 17.21 -6.26 43.36
CA GLY A 658 16.82 -6.27 41.95
C GLY A 658 15.89 -7.42 41.57
N ALA A 659 15.95 -7.81 40.29
CA ALA A 659 15.15 -8.90 39.76
C ALA A 659 15.64 -10.28 40.23
N SER A 660 14.73 -11.24 40.32
CA SER A 660 15.01 -12.64 40.63
C SER A 660 14.18 -13.59 39.77
N MET A 661 14.76 -14.76 39.52
CA MET A 661 14.15 -15.91 38.85
C MET A 661 14.39 -17.13 39.74
N THR A 662 13.39 -17.49 40.53
CA THR A 662 13.48 -18.56 41.54
C THR A 662 12.43 -19.63 41.30
N ARG A 663 12.44 -20.70 42.12
CA ARG A 663 11.38 -21.73 42.10
C ARG A 663 9.98 -21.16 42.39
N ASP A 664 9.92 -20.02 43.06
CA ASP A 664 8.67 -19.29 43.35
C ASP A 664 8.21 -18.43 42.16
N GLY A 665 9.01 -18.36 41.09
CA GLY A 665 8.71 -17.62 39.86
C GLY A 665 9.67 -16.48 39.58
N ILE A 666 9.24 -15.57 38.71
CA ILE A 666 10.01 -14.40 38.26
C ILE A 666 9.50 -13.16 39.00
N ASN A 667 10.39 -12.45 39.68
CA ASN A 667 10.13 -11.16 40.29
C ASN A 667 11.01 -10.11 39.61
N ALA A 668 10.41 -9.08 39.02
CA ALA A 668 11.16 -8.02 38.33
C ALA A 668 11.80 -6.99 39.28
N GLY A 669 11.60 -7.08 40.60
CA GLY A 669 12.19 -6.15 41.57
C GLY A 669 11.68 -4.72 41.40
N ASN A 670 10.38 -4.54 41.11
CA ASN A 670 9.74 -3.26 40.76
C ASN A 670 10.33 -2.58 39.50
N GLN A 671 11.10 -3.29 38.68
CA GLN A 671 11.62 -2.77 37.42
C GLN A 671 10.63 -3.00 36.26
N ARG A 672 10.79 -2.20 35.21
CA ARG A 672 10.05 -2.38 33.96
C ARG A 672 10.55 -3.63 33.25
N VAL A 673 9.63 -4.50 32.85
CA VAL A 673 9.91 -5.62 31.95
C VAL A 673 9.71 -5.14 30.51
N THR A 674 10.79 -5.06 29.74
CA THR A 674 10.79 -4.65 28.33
C THR A 674 10.90 -5.86 27.41
N SER A 675 10.63 -5.67 26.11
CA SER A 675 10.71 -6.73 25.09
C SER A 675 9.77 -7.93 25.31
N VAL A 676 8.63 -7.70 25.96
CA VAL A 676 7.57 -8.71 26.09
C VAL A 676 6.79 -8.79 24.77
N ALA A 677 6.90 -9.93 24.08
CA ALA A 677 6.11 -10.21 22.88
C ALA A 677 4.60 -10.21 23.22
N ALA A 678 3.75 -10.06 22.20
CA ALA A 678 2.30 -10.12 22.42
C ALA A 678 1.89 -11.53 22.87
N GLY A 679 1.38 -11.66 24.10
CA GLY A 679 0.90 -12.94 24.65
C GLY A 679 -0.42 -13.37 24.02
N ARG A 680 -0.76 -14.66 24.04
CA ARG A 680 -2.07 -15.09 23.54
C ARG A 680 -3.20 -14.62 24.44
N ILE A 681 -4.22 -13.99 23.86
CA ILE A 681 -5.43 -13.55 24.56
C ILE A 681 -6.53 -14.60 24.31
N GLU A 682 -6.42 -15.74 25.00
CA GLU A 682 -7.38 -16.84 24.95
C GLU A 682 -7.59 -17.46 26.34
N LYS A 683 -8.73 -18.13 26.54
CA LYS A 683 -9.06 -18.74 27.84
C LYS A 683 -8.07 -19.85 28.17
N GLY A 684 -7.34 -19.70 29.27
CA GLY A 684 -6.32 -20.67 29.72
C GLY A 684 -4.89 -20.32 29.32
N SER A 685 -4.67 -19.20 28.63
CA SER A 685 -3.31 -18.69 28.36
C SER A 685 -2.59 -18.31 29.65
N THR A 686 -1.30 -18.66 29.73
CA THR A 686 -0.38 -18.29 30.81
C THR A 686 0.69 -17.31 30.33
N ASP A 687 0.51 -16.73 29.14
CA ASP A 687 1.47 -15.81 28.53
C ASP A 687 1.37 -14.44 29.20
N ALA A 688 2.51 -13.74 29.35
CA ALA A 688 2.51 -12.35 29.76
C ALA A 688 1.91 -11.46 28.66
N VAL A 689 0.96 -10.60 29.01
CA VAL A 689 0.45 -9.58 28.09
C VAL A 689 1.32 -8.33 28.16
N ASN A 690 1.58 -7.71 27.01
CA ASN A 690 2.40 -6.50 26.95
C ASN A 690 1.54 -5.22 26.98
N GLY A 691 2.21 -4.08 27.15
CA GLY A 691 1.53 -2.78 27.20
C GLY A 691 0.79 -2.43 25.90
N GLY A 692 1.25 -2.89 24.74
CA GLY A 692 0.56 -2.68 23.46
C GLY A 692 -0.81 -3.37 23.44
N GLN A 693 -0.89 -4.62 23.90
CA GLN A 693 -2.16 -5.35 23.98
C GLN A 693 -3.17 -4.72 24.94
N ILE A 694 -2.70 -4.23 26.08
CA ILE A 694 -3.54 -3.51 27.04
C ILE A 694 -3.96 -2.15 26.46
N TYR A 695 -3.06 -1.45 25.77
CA TYR A 695 -3.35 -0.18 25.12
C TYR A 695 -4.38 -0.32 24.00
N ASP A 696 -4.28 -1.37 23.19
CA ASP A 696 -5.26 -1.67 22.14
C ASP A 696 -6.63 -1.97 22.74
N MET A 697 -6.67 -2.77 23.82
CA MET A 697 -7.90 -3.03 24.56
C MET A 697 -8.47 -1.75 25.18
N GLN A 698 -7.62 -0.90 25.78
CA GLN A 698 -8.02 0.38 26.35
C GLN A 698 -8.59 1.32 25.29
N THR A 699 -7.96 1.37 24.11
CA THR A 699 -8.41 2.18 22.99
C THR A 699 -9.77 1.70 22.49
N ALA A 700 -9.93 0.39 22.28
CA ALA A 700 -11.22 -0.19 21.91
C ALA A 700 -12.32 0.08 22.95
N LEU A 701 -11.97 0.07 24.25
CA LEU A 701 -12.90 0.43 25.33
C LEU A 701 -13.24 1.92 25.31
N ASN A 702 -12.26 2.80 25.11
CA ASN A 702 -12.48 4.25 25.02
C ASN A 702 -13.34 4.61 23.81
N ASP A 703 -13.07 4.03 22.64
CA ASP A 703 -13.87 4.24 21.43
C ASP A 703 -15.32 3.81 21.66
N ARG A 704 -15.50 2.66 22.33
CA ARG A 704 -16.82 2.16 22.70
C ARG A 704 -17.51 3.06 23.71
N TRP A 705 -16.77 3.61 24.67
CA TRP A 705 -17.28 4.56 25.66
C TRP A 705 -17.70 5.87 24.98
N ASP A 706 -16.87 6.41 24.10
CA ASP A 706 -17.15 7.63 23.34
C ASP A 706 -18.34 7.45 22.41
N GLU A 707 -18.46 6.32 21.73
CA GLU A 707 -19.66 6.03 20.92
C GLU A 707 -20.91 5.90 21.79
N THR A 708 -20.77 5.31 22.98
CA THR A 708 -21.87 5.23 23.95
C THR A 708 -22.28 6.63 24.41
N ASN A 709 -21.33 7.51 24.73
CA ASN A 709 -21.60 8.91 25.09
C ASN A 709 -22.28 9.65 23.94
N ARG A 710 -21.82 9.51 22.70
CA ARG A 710 -22.48 10.10 21.53
C ARG A 710 -23.89 9.58 21.33
N ARG A 711 -24.16 8.32 21.66
CA ARG A 711 -25.52 7.74 21.62
C ARG A 711 -26.40 8.30 22.73
N ILE A 712 -25.88 8.43 23.95
CA ILE A 712 -26.57 9.03 25.09
C ILE A 712 -26.87 10.50 24.78
N ASP A 713 -25.90 11.29 24.32
CA ASP A 713 -26.10 12.69 23.94
C ASP A 713 -27.17 12.85 22.84
N ARG A 714 -27.21 11.91 21.88
CA ARG A 714 -28.27 11.87 20.86
C ARG A 714 -29.63 11.52 21.47
N GLN A 715 -29.67 10.62 22.45
CA GLN A 715 -30.89 10.29 23.17
C GLN A 715 -31.36 11.47 24.00
N ASP A 716 -30.50 12.14 24.75
CA ASP A 716 -30.82 13.32 25.56
C ASP A 716 -31.36 14.45 24.68
N ARG A 717 -30.69 14.76 23.56
CA ARG A 717 -31.22 15.74 22.59
C ARG A 717 -32.58 15.33 22.01
N ARG A 718 -32.81 14.03 21.80
CA ARG A 718 -34.12 13.52 21.33
C ARG A 718 -35.18 13.61 22.42
N ILE A 719 -34.83 13.37 23.67
CA ILE A 719 -35.70 13.53 24.84
C ILE A 719 -36.08 15.00 24.99
N ASP A 720 -35.13 15.93 24.86
CA ASP A 720 -35.39 17.37 24.83
C ASP A 720 -36.30 17.76 23.66
N ALA A 721 -36.03 17.27 22.45
CA ALA A 721 -36.91 17.51 21.31
C ALA A 721 -38.34 17.00 21.56
N MET A 722 -38.47 15.80 22.14
CA MET A 722 -39.76 15.23 22.52
C MET A 722 -40.43 16.06 23.63
N GLY A 723 -39.69 16.51 24.64
CA GLY A 723 -40.18 17.38 25.71
C GLY A 723 -40.71 18.71 25.16
N ALA A 724 -39.95 19.35 24.27
CA ALA A 724 -40.34 20.57 23.59
C ALA A 724 -41.60 20.35 22.73
N GLN A 725 -41.67 19.23 22.01
CA GLN A 725 -42.82 18.84 21.19
C GLN A 725 -44.07 18.55 22.02
N VAL A 726 -43.94 17.91 23.18
CA VAL A 726 -45.03 17.69 24.13
C VAL A 726 -45.48 19.01 24.75
N ALA A 727 -44.56 19.88 25.14
CA ALA A 727 -44.88 21.23 25.62
C ALA A 727 -45.61 22.06 24.55
N ALA A 728 -45.16 21.98 23.29
CA ALA A 728 -45.78 22.65 22.15
C ALA A 728 -47.21 22.15 21.92
N MET A 729 -47.42 20.82 21.96
CA MET A 729 -48.76 20.22 21.86
C MET A 729 -49.66 20.60 23.05
N SER A 730 -49.08 20.77 24.23
CA SER A 730 -49.82 21.15 25.44
C SER A 730 -50.27 22.60 25.37
N MET A 731 -49.40 23.51 24.92
CA MET A 731 -49.76 24.91 24.67
C MET A 731 -50.76 25.05 23.53
N MET A 732 -50.63 24.23 22.47
CA MET A 732 -51.63 24.14 21.40
C MET A 732 -53.00 23.69 21.94
N ALA A 733 -53.01 22.66 22.80
CA ALA A 733 -54.24 22.17 23.42
C ALA A 733 -54.86 23.20 24.38
N ALA A 734 -54.05 23.98 25.10
CA ALA A 734 -54.48 25.03 26.01
C ALA A 734 -54.97 26.30 25.28
N ALA A 735 -54.45 26.58 24.08
CA ALA A 735 -54.90 27.70 23.24
C ALA A 735 -56.28 27.46 22.59
N ASN A 736 -56.84 26.26 22.72
CA ASN A 736 -58.17 25.95 22.21
C ASN A 736 -59.25 26.53 23.14
N VAL A 737 -60.02 27.48 22.61
CA VAL A 737 -61.22 28.04 23.22
C VAL A 737 -62.42 27.13 22.91
N PRO A 738 -63.46 27.02 23.77
CA PRO A 738 -64.60 26.12 23.50
C PRO A 738 -65.28 26.40 22.15
N ALA A 739 -65.19 25.46 21.21
CA ALA A 739 -65.86 25.52 19.91
C ALA A 739 -67.36 25.17 20.03
N ALA A 740 -68.19 25.73 19.14
CA ALA A 740 -69.60 25.35 19.02
C ALA A 740 -69.76 23.95 18.40
N VAL A 741 -70.93 23.32 18.57
CA VAL A 741 -71.19 21.99 17.98
C VAL A 741 -71.20 22.11 16.46
N GLY A 742 -70.37 21.29 15.79
CA GLY A 742 -70.19 21.31 14.34
C GLY A 742 -69.02 22.16 13.84
N GLU A 743 -68.34 22.91 14.72
CA GLU A 743 -67.17 23.72 14.35
C GLU A 743 -65.85 22.95 14.55
N VAL A 744 -64.89 23.24 13.66
CA VAL A 744 -63.51 22.77 13.73
C VAL A 744 -62.60 23.97 13.99
N GLN A 745 -61.85 23.93 15.08
CA GLN A 745 -60.83 24.91 15.42
C GLN A 745 -59.46 24.39 15.06
N ALA A 746 -58.60 25.25 14.51
CA ALA A 746 -57.18 24.99 14.36
C ALA A 746 -56.40 25.82 15.39
N SER A 747 -55.33 25.25 15.93
CA SER A 747 -54.45 25.91 16.89
C SER A 747 -53.00 25.52 16.65
N ALA A 748 -52.10 26.41 17.06
CA ALA A 748 -50.68 26.20 17.02
C ALA A 748 -50.07 26.52 18.38
N GLY A 749 -49.02 25.78 18.75
CA GLY A 749 -48.32 25.96 20.01
C GLY A 749 -46.83 25.79 19.79
N ILE A 750 -46.04 26.58 20.51
CA ILE A 750 -44.58 26.48 20.52
C ILE A 750 -44.17 25.99 21.91
N GLY A 751 -43.22 25.07 21.96
CA GLY A 751 -42.71 24.50 23.20
C GLY A 751 -41.20 24.43 23.18
N PHE A 752 -40.62 24.47 24.37
CA PHE A 752 -39.17 24.44 24.59
C PHE A 752 -38.84 23.44 25.70
N SER A 753 -37.74 22.71 25.55
CA SER A 753 -37.18 21.83 26.58
C SER A 753 -35.67 21.78 26.37
N GLY A 754 -34.91 22.04 27.44
CA GLY A 754 -33.48 22.25 27.33
C GLY A 754 -33.16 23.34 26.29
N ASN A 755 -32.28 23.03 25.34
CA ASN A 755 -31.89 23.92 24.23
C ASN A 755 -32.65 23.65 22.92
N GLU A 756 -33.73 22.87 22.95
CA GLU A 756 -34.51 22.52 21.75
C GLU A 756 -35.89 23.17 21.76
N GLY A 757 -36.32 23.64 20.58
CA GLY A 757 -37.65 24.19 20.34
C GLY A 757 -38.47 23.30 19.42
N ALA A 758 -39.79 23.36 19.56
CA ALA A 758 -40.73 22.61 18.74
C ALA A 758 -42.00 23.40 18.44
N LEU A 759 -42.59 23.11 17.29
CA LEU A 759 -43.87 23.65 16.85
C LEU A 759 -44.89 22.51 16.78
N ALA A 760 -46.07 22.74 17.34
CA ALA A 760 -47.22 21.86 17.21
C ALA A 760 -48.35 22.58 16.48
N ILE A 761 -49.04 21.85 15.61
CA ILE A 761 -50.27 22.29 14.97
C ILE A 761 -51.31 21.22 15.23
N GLY A 762 -52.49 21.64 15.66
CA GLY A 762 -53.59 20.72 15.93
C GLY A 762 -54.92 21.31 15.55
N TRP A 763 -55.91 20.44 15.62
CA TRP A 763 -57.30 20.75 15.38
C TRP A 763 -58.17 20.12 16.46
N ARG A 764 -59.30 20.74 16.72
CA ARG A 764 -60.33 20.24 17.62
C ARG A 764 -61.69 20.42 16.99
N ALA A 765 -62.49 19.36 16.96
CA ALA A 765 -63.85 19.37 16.48
C ALA A 765 -64.79 18.98 17.62
N ARG A 766 -65.81 19.80 17.89
CA ARG A 766 -66.86 19.45 18.85
C ARG A 766 -68.01 18.78 18.10
N ILE A 767 -68.12 17.46 18.28
CA ILE A 767 -69.04 16.62 17.51
C ILE A 767 -70.45 16.69 18.09
N THR A 768 -70.57 16.70 19.41
CA THR A 768 -71.85 16.88 20.12
C THR A 768 -71.67 17.82 21.30
N GLU A 769 -72.76 18.24 21.96
CA GLU A 769 -72.66 19.09 23.16
C GLU A 769 -71.76 18.49 24.25
N ARG A 770 -71.70 17.15 24.31
CA ARG A 770 -70.90 16.40 25.29
C ARG A 770 -69.62 15.80 24.74
N THR A 771 -69.42 15.68 23.43
CA THR A 771 -68.26 14.98 22.85
C THR A 771 -67.45 15.87 21.94
N SER A 772 -66.12 15.91 22.14
CA SER A 772 -65.19 16.52 21.20
C SER A 772 -64.01 15.61 20.90
N VAL A 773 -63.51 15.71 19.68
CA VAL A 773 -62.31 15.01 19.19
C VAL A 773 -61.25 16.06 18.88
N SER A 774 -60.00 15.77 19.21
CA SER A 774 -58.86 16.60 18.86
C SER A 774 -57.74 15.76 18.29
N GLY A 775 -56.99 16.31 17.35
CA GLY A 775 -55.80 15.71 16.80
C GLY A 775 -54.72 16.76 16.61
N GLY A 776 -53.45 16.36 16.67
CA GLY A 776 -52.36 17.29 16.42
C GLY A 776 -51.06 16.59 16.11
N PHE A 777 -50.19 17.32 15.42
CA PHE A 777 -48.84 16.90 15.07
C PHE A 777 -47.84 17.95 15.53
N SER A 778 -46.66 17.50 15.95
CA SER A 778 -45.60 18.40 16.35
C SER A 778 -44.26 17.97 15.76
N TYR A 779 -43.44 18.98 15.49
CA TYR A 779 -42.17 18.85 14.84
C TYR A 779 -41.12 19.69 15.56
N SER A 780 -39.91 19.14 15.64
CA SER A 780 -38.71 19.81 16.14
C SER A 780 -37.57 19.52 15.16
N ALA A 781 -36.64 20.46 14.99
CA ALA A 781 -35.58 20.37 13.99
C ALA A 781 -34.70 19.12 14.16
N ARG A 782 -34.53 18.62 15.38
CA ARG A 782 -33.73 17.42 15.69
C ARG A 782 -34.55 16.23 16.19
N GLY A 783 -35.87 16.40 16.32
CA GLY A 783 -36.81 15.36 16.76
C GLY A 783 -37.51 14.65 15.60
N LYS A 784 -38.06 13.46 15.87
CA LYS A 784 -39.02 12.85 14.93
C LYS A 784 -40.38 13.53 15.09
N ALA A 785 -41.14 13.64 14.00
CA ALA A 785 -42.52 14.15 14.09
C ALA A 785 -43.34 13.26 15.05
N MET A 786 -44.12 13.90 15.92
CA MET A 786 -45.04 13.22 16.83
C MET A 786 -46.48 13.57 16.44
N GLY A 787 -47.40 12.66 16.68
CA GLY A 787 -48.82 12.86 16.43
C GLY A 787 -49.66 12.21 17.53
N GLY A 788 -50.76 12.84 17.88
CA GLY A 788 -51.69 12.33 18.88
C GLY A 788 -53.13 12.68 18.51
N VAL A 789 -54.05 11.81 18.90
CA VAL A 789 -55.50 12.03 18.81
C VAL A 789 -56.14 11.75 20.16
N GLY A 790 -57.14 12.53 20.52
CA GLY A 790 -57.82 12.44 21.81
C GLY A 790 -59.32 12.67 21.64
N VAL A 791 -60.10 12.03 22.50
CA VAL A 791 -61.54 12.21 22.60
C VAL A 791 -61.86 12.61 24.03
N SER A 792 -62.64 13.67 24.21
CA SER A 792 -63.12 14.09 25.53
C SER A 792 -64.64 14.04 25.54
N ILE A 793 -65.19 13.37 26.55
CA ILE A 793 -66.62 13.25 26.79
C ILE A 793 -66.93 13.95 28.11
N ASN A 794 -67.74 15.01 28.07
CA ASN A 794 -68.21 15.70 29.25
C ASN A 794 -69.44 14.96 29.80
N LEU A 795 -69.24 14.28 30.93
CA LEU A 795 -70.26 13.48 31.61
C LEU A 795 -71.15 14.30 32.55
N GLY A 796 -71.16 15.63 32.41
CA GLY A 796 -71.78 16.56 33.35
C GLY A 796 -73.22 16.24 33.74
N ARG A 797 -73.66 16.92 34.80
CA ARG A 797 -75.08 17.23 34.94
C ARG A 797 -75.43 18.37 34.00
#